data_AF-A0A847VP74-F1
#
_entry.id   AF-A0A847VP74-F1
#
_cell.length_a   1.000
_cell.length_b   1.000
_cell.length_c   1.000
_cell.angle_alpha   90.00
_cell.angle_beta   90.00
_cell.angle_gamma   90.00
#
_symmetry.space_group_name_H-M   'P 1'
#
loop_
_entity.id
_entity.type
_entity.pdbx_description
1 polymer ?
#
loop_
_entity_poly.entity_id
_entity_poly.type
_entity_poly.pdbx_seq_one_letter_code
_entity_poly.pdbx_strand_id
1 'polypeptide(L)'
;MLKKVKVFIFVFSLIVFSVGANFVLAQADFGTEPVAEVINLSQADPRAIAGRIIQITLSFLGVIALLLVIYAGFLWTTSGGDEDKITKAKKILKNAVIGLIIILSSWSIATFILSKLSEATGVKEGSNQGGIGRISLTTNSGLSAIGACSVDTVYPENKQTDVARNSAITITFKEPLKAESVCVDASGSACACNNNDCSNMNPESIRIFKTELGDSCNNSCPKVNANITEVKVSISSDSRTLVLTPLSYLGDGVNNVWYSVKMTDKVKKIDDTSMFKNCYDNYFNWRFEVSSRIDLTPPQVVVGGIFPLPDNENDVSNKTAEAKKAEGSITVKAMPKVYQAAKVEKITSIGESPVAVAAPLNYQGTLTQFKAVISADTSKVQLFDGNNDTNLLGSASFDAQNTAKFAGYFTLTADNRSAGNAWLIEMSPEQLADTLTLGSDTYTFSSTNSGANIIKINPEGDFSEQVRSIYAILSGNSSFDVSNTGDAKISLVSKVAGASGNKIEVSTSNPSALQITPPAGGQDRQSLDEVRDRKDVPMNTVIQLNFDEPVNPIKIAGLASEVADYIKVVNYKADSFADGLPCVADSDCQSYKCEGAVGAKTCVGDYVAGRFIVSNAYRTVEFISDKECGVNGCGEKIYCLPGGSHLAVKMKTADLKTCSTNADCTAYSPYNICSPTSLGYNTCQDIDGNNYPSASAQINGVVDLALNSFDGDRNNVSDGPLNFYNDNFSAEDNHNKKDNYRFSFFVNNTINLTPPKIESITPVQGATGVGLAEPIKIAWNTLMMNSTLTTGSRKVNNGLTTVEHKLINLWSSANQAVGYWVKNENIDIETPFQSLDGEPDKTISWIMHTPLLESMTYHVQAGSGIRDIYQNCYKPSASESCVATETSPSCCFGTATNVLGVDGNCQ
;
A
#
# COMPACT_ATOMS: atom_id res chain seq x y z
N MET A 1 60.07 -37.30 41.91
CA MET A 1 59.20 -37.63 40.76
C MET A 1 59.22 -36.59 39.63
N LEU A 2 59.51 -35.30 39.85
CA LEU A 2 59.46 -34.28 38.77
C LEU A 2 60.54 -34.39 37.66
N LYS A 3 61.66 -35.10 37.85
CA LYS A 3 62.74 -35.17 36.83
C LYS A 3 62.52 -36.25 35.76
N LYS A 4 61.73 -37.30 36.06
CA LYS A 4 61.43 -38.39 35.09
C LYS A 4 60.21 -38.09 34.20
N VAL A 5 59.31 -37.21 34.65
CA VAL A 5 58.11 -36.79 33.90
C VAL A 5 58.46 -35.85 32.75
N LYS A 6 59.46 -34.96 32.92
CA LYS A 6 59.91 -34.04 31.85
C LYS A 6 60.63 -34.73 30.69
N VAL A 7 61.40 -35.79 30.97
CA VAL A 7 62.09 -36.59 29.93
C VAL A 7 61.09 -37.40 29.10
N PHE A 8 60.01 -37.88 29.72
CA PHE A 8 58.98 -38.65 29.01
C PHE A 8 58.12 -37.76 28.08
N ILE A 9 57.76 -36.55 28.51
CA ILE A 9 57.03 -35.58 27.68
C ILE A 9 57.88 -35.13 26.48
N PHE A 10 59.20 -34.96 26.67
CA PHE A 10 60.11 -34.55 25.59
C PHE A 10 60.34 -35.67 24.56
N VAL A 11 60.49 -36.93 24.99
CA VAL A 11 60.68 -38.07 24.08
C VAL A 11 59.38 -38.44 23.35
N PHE A 12 58.23 -38.34 24.01
CA PHE A 12 56.93 -38.62 23.39
C PHE A 12 56.54 -37.55 22.35
N SER A 13 56.84 -36.27 22.63
CA SER A 13 56.62 -35.20 21.66
C SER A 13 57.54 -35.30 20.43
N LEU A 14 58.74 -35.92 20.57
CA LEU A 14 59.66 -36.15 19.45
C LEU A 14 59.20 -37.31 18.54
N ILE A 15 58.59 -38.37 19.12
CA ILE A 15 58.09 -39.54 18.38
C ILE A 15 56.79 -39.21 17.61
N VAL A 16 55.91 -38.38 18.18
CA VAL A 16 54.68 -37.94 17.52
C VAL A 16 54.97 -37.00 16.33
N PHE A 17 56.09 -36.27 16.35
CA PHE A 17 56.45 -35.32 15.29
C PHE A 17 57.23 -35.94 14.12
N SER A 18 57.74 -37.17 14.24
CA SER A 18 58.66 -37.77 13.24
C SER A 18 58.11 -38.97 12.45
N VAL A 19 56.86 -39.39 12.66
CA VAL A 19 56.21 -40.42 11.83
C VAL A 19 54.95 -39.86 11.16
N GLY A 20 55.18 -38.95 10.20
CA GLY A 20 54.17 -38.57 9.22
C GLY A 20 54.08 -39.62 8.11
N ALA A 21 53.18 -40.59 8.26
CA ALA A 21 52.46 -41.27 7.16
C ALA A 21 51.38 -42.21 7.71
N ASN A 22 50.13 -41.88 7.41
CA ASN A 22 48.98 -42.77 7.16
C ASN A 22 48.74 -43.93 8.13
N PHE A 23 48.27 -43.63 9.34
CA PHE A 23 47.36 -44.56 9.99
C PHE A 23 45.98 -44.41 9.35
N VAL A 24 45.63 -45.42 8.54
CA VAL A 24 44.25 -45.70 8.14
C VAL A 24 43.46 -45.98 9.42
N LEU A 25 42.77 -44.96 9.91
CA LEU A 25 41.67 -45.14 10.85
C LEU A 25 40.40 -45.26 10.01
N ALA A 26 39.71 -46.38 10.17
CA ALA A 26 38.38 -46.61 9.61
C ALA A 26 37.48 -45.40 9.93
N GLN A 27 36.88 -44.83 8.89
CA GLN A 27 35.93 -43.73 8.99
C GLN A 27 34.69 -44.19 9.75
N ALA A 28 34.47 -43.63 10.94
CA ALA A 28 33.11 -43.39 11.41
C ALA A 28 32.69 -42.05 10.78
N ASP A 29 31.97 -42.14 9.67
CA ASP A 29 31.31 -41.00 9.05
C ASP A 29 30.14 -40.58 9.96
N PHE A 30 30.29 -39.43 10.59
CA PHE A 30 29.29 -38.83 11.47
C PHE A 30 28.59 -37.66 10.73
N GLY A 31 27.98 -37.98 9.57
CA GLY A 31 26.91 -37.21 8.95
C GLY A 31 27.22 -35.74 8.64
N THR A 32 27.96 -35.48 7.57
CA THR A 32 28.24 -34.13 7.06
C THR A 32 27.34 -33.72 5.89
N GLU A 33 26.02 -33.62 6.12
CA GLU A 33 25.08 -32.95 5.19
C GLU A 33 24.52 -31.60 5.72
N PRO A 34 25.18 -30.91 6.68
CA PRO A 34 25.04 -29.47 6.78
C PRO A 34 26.42 -28.81 6.96
N VAL A 35 27.22 -28.78 5.90
CA VAL A 35 28.42 -27.91 5.79
C VAL A 35 28.43 -27.24 4.42
N ALA A 36 27.31 -26.62 4.05
CA ALA A 36 27.27 -25.59 3.02
C ALA A 36 26.91 -24.29 3.74
N GLU A 37 27.75 -23.25 3.58
CA GLU A 37 27.65 -21.91 4.20
C GLU A 37 28.01 -21.93 5.73
N VAL A 38 28.98 -21.21 6.34
CA VAL A 38 29.66 -19.91 6.11
C VAL A 38 30.96 -19.89 6.95
N ILE A 39 32.17 -19.97 6.39
CA ILE A 39 32.96 -18.76 6.13
C ILE A 39 32.17 -17.94 5.12
N ASN A 40 32.00 -16.63 5.30
CA ASN A 40 31.27 -15.85 4.32
C ASN A 40 31.86 -16.15 2.94
N LEU A 41 31.01 -16.58 2.03
CA LEU A 41 29.84 -15.81 1.65
C LEU A 41 28.52 -16.67 1.67
N SER A 42 27.75 -16.90 2.76
CA SER A 42 26.54 -16.15 3.25
C SER A 42 25.69 -17.04 4.22
N GLN A 43 25.10 -16.58 5.35
CA GLN A 43 24.18 -17.26 6.35
C GLN A 43 24.39 -18.73 6.88
N ALA A 44 24.56 -18.97 8.22
CA ALA A 44 24.43 -20.33 8.84
C ALA A 44 23.98 -20.38 10.34
N ASP A 45 23.22 -21.44 10.70
CA ASP A 45 22.43 -21.69 11.94
C ASP A 45 23.26 -22.17 13.19
N PRO A 46 23.03 -21.65 14.41
CA PRO A 46 23.67 -22.08 15.68
C PRO A 46 23.54 -23.57 16.02
N ARG A 47 22.50 -24.26 15.52
CA ARG A 47 22.32 -25.71 15.73
C ARG A 47 23.43 -26.51 15.03
N ALA A 48 23.89 -26.05 13.87
CA ALA A 48 25.03 -26.64 13.15
C ALA A 48 26.36 -26.39 13.88
N ILE A 49 26.50 -25.24 14.55
CA ILE A 49 27.68 -24.91 15.35
C ILE A 49 27.77 -25.80 16.59
N ALA A 50 26.67 -26.00 17.31
CA ALA A 50 26.63 -26.88 18.49
C ALA A 50 26.88 -28.36 18.12
N GLY A 51 26.28 -28.84 17.03
CA GLY A 51 26.53 -30.19 16.51
C GLY A 51 28.01 -30.42 16.21
N ARG A 52 28.68 -29.42 15.61
CA ARG A 52 30.11 -29.46 15.29
C ARG A 52 31.01 -29.46 16.53
N ILE A 53 30.68 -28.68 17.57
CA ILE A 53 31.43 -28.65 18.85
C ILE A 53 31.30 -29.97 19.61
N ILE A 54 30.11 -30.56 19.63
CA ILE A 54 29.85 -31.86 20.28
C ILE A 54 30.65 -32.97 19.58
N GLN A 55 30.69 -32.97 18.24
CA GLN A 55 31.44 -33.96 17.46
C GLN A 55 32.96 -33.86 17.68
N ILE A 56 33.50 -32.64 17.77
CA ILE A 56 34.91 -32.42 18.10
C ILE A 56 35.22 -32.89 19.53
N THR A 57 34.35 -32.62 20.49
CA THR A 57 34.54 -33.01 21.91
C THR A 57 34.46 -34.52 22.10
N LEU A 58 33.54 -35.20 21.42
CA LEU A 58 33.38 -36.65 21.48
C LEU A 58 34.59 -37.38 20.86
N SER A 59 35.15 -36.86 19.76
CA SER A 59 36.37 -37.42 19.17
C SER A 59 37.59 -37.27 20.10
N PHE A 60 37.72 -36.15 20.81
CA PHE A 60 38.79 -35.92 21.78
C PHE A 60 38.71 -36.85 22.99
N LEU A 61 37.51 -37.08 23.54
CA LEU A 61 37.29 -38.00 24.67
C LEU A 61 37.58 -39.47 24.29
N GLY A 62 37.28 -39.87 23.05
CA GLY A 62 37.62 -41.20 22.54
C GLY A 62 39.13 -41.49 22.54
N VAL A 63 39.94 -40.49 22.18
CA VAL A 63 41.41 -40.61 22.20
C VAL A 63 41.95 -40.72 23.63
N ILE A 64 41.38 -39.96 24.59
CA ILE A 64 41.77 -40.06 26.01
C ILE A 64 41.44 -41.44 26.59
N ALA A 65 40.27 -42.00 26.25
CA ALA A 65 39.89 -43.33 26.70
C ALA A 65 40.88 -44.40 26.21
N LEU A 66 41.33 -44.31 24.95
CA LEU A 66 42.35 -45.20 24.39
C LEU A 66 43.68 -45.11 25.16
N LEU A 67 44.15 -43.90 25.49
CA LEU A 67 45.39 -43.69 26.25
C LEU A 67 45.33 -44.29 27.66
N LEU A 68 44.18 -44.19 28.35
CA LEU A 68 44.00 -44.76 29.68
C LEU A 68 44.02 -46.30 29.67
N VAL A 69 43.45 -46.92 28.64
CA VAL A 69 43.48 -48.38 28.45
C VAL A 69 44.92 -48.87 28.26
N ILE A 70 45.71 -48.17 27.42
CA ILE A 70 47.12 -48.49 27.19
C ILE A 70 47.94 -48.33 28.48
N TYR A 71 47.73 -47.24 29.23
CA TYR A 71 48.42 -46.98 30.50
C TYR A 71 48.13 -48.05 31.56
N ALA A 72 46.86 -48.45 31.68
CA ALA A 72 46.47 -49.47 32.63
C ALA A 72 46.99 -50.86 32.24
N GLY A 73 47.05 -51.17 30.94
CA GLY A 73 47.70 -52.38 30.44
C GLY A 73 49.19 -52.44 30.80
N PHE A 74 49.91 -51.32 30.62
CA PHE A 74 51.32 -51.21 31.00
C PHE A 74 51.55 -51.34 32.51
N LEU A 75 50.69 -50.73 33.34
CA LEU A 75 50.78 -50.84 34.79
C LEU A 75 50.57 -52.29 35.25
N TRP A 76 49.65 -53.03 34.65
CA TRP A 76 49.42 -54.44 34.99
C TRP A 76 50.63 -55.30 34.64
N THR A 77 51.19 -55.17 33.44
CA THR A 77 52.33 -56.01 32.99
C THR A 77 53.62 -55.71 33.75
N THR A 78 53.80 -54.49 34.25
CA THR A 78 54.99 -54.08 35.02
C THR A 78 54.86 -54.26 36.54
N SER A 79 53.75 -54.82 37.04
CA SER A 79 53.47 -54.93 38.48
C SER A 79 54.27 -56.02 39.21
N GLY A 80 54.87 -56.99 38.51
CA GLY A 80 55.77 -57.99 39.13
C GLY A 80 55.14 -58.88 40.21
N GLY A 81 53.81 -59.00 40.26
CA GLY A 81 53.08 -59.79 41.27
C GLY A 81 52.62 -59.01 42.52
N ASP A 82 52.91 -57.70 42.59
CA ASP A 82 52.41 -56.81 43.64
C ASP A 82 50.89 -56.58 43.47
N GLU A 83 50.10 -57.19 44.36
CA GLU A 83 48.63 -57.24 44.26
C GLU A 83 47.97 -55.86 44.26
N ASP A 84 48.55 -54.88 44.94
CA ASP A 84 47.98 -53.52 45.03
C ASP A 84 48.02 -52.80 43.69
N LYS A 85 49.13 -52.97 42.93
CA LYS A 85 49.28 -52.35 41.61
C LYS A 85 48.44 -53.02 40.55
N ILE A 86 48.31 -54.35 40.61
CA ILE A 86 47.41 -55.12 39.74
C ILE A 86 45.96 -54.69 39.99
N THR A 87 45.57 -54.55 41.26
CA THR A 87 44.23 -54.10 41.64
C THR A 87 43.96 -52.69 41.12
N LYS A 88 44.95 -51.79 41.19
CA LYS A 88 44.84 -50.44 40.66
C LYS A 88 44.72 -50.40 39.13
N ALA A 89 45.50 -51.20 38.41
CA ALA A 89 45.43 -51.30 36.95
C ALA A 89 44.07 -51.81 36.48
N LYS A 90 43.56 -52.88 37.12
CA LYS A 90 42.22 -53.42 36.84
C LYS A 90 41.11 -52.39 37.12
N LYS A 91 41.25 -51.59 38.18
CA LYS A 91 40.29 -50.52 38.50
C LYS A 91 40.26 -49.43 37.42
N ILE A 92 41.41 -49.04 36.88
CA ILE A 92 41.49 -48.05 35.79
C ILE A 92 40.88 -48.60 34.50
N LEU A 93 41.19 -49.84 34.11
CA LEU A 93 40.58 -50.49 32.95
C LEU A 93 39.06 -50.59 33.07
N LYS A 94 38.55 -51.00 34.24
CA LYS A 94 37.10 -51.09 34.48
C LYS A 94 36.42 -49.74 34.30
N ASN A 95 37.01 -48.67 34.82
CA ASN A 95 36.44 -47.32 34.71
C ASN A 95 36.52 -46.77 33.27
N ALA A 96 37.61 -47.06 32.54
CA ALA A 96 37.76 -46.63 31.15
C ALA A 96 36.73 -47.31 30.22
N VAL A 97 36.49 -48.61 30.41
CA VAL A 97 35.48 -49.36 29.64
C VAL A 97 34.07 -48.86 29.93
N ILE A 98 33.74 -48.59 31.20
CA ILE A 98 32.44 -48.00 31.57
C ILE A 98 32.26 -46.63 30.91
N GLY A 99 33.28 -45.77 30.93
CA GLY A 99 33.23 -44.48 30.27
C GLY A 99 33.00 -44.58 28.76
N LEU A 100 33.66 -45.53 28.09
CA LEU A 100 33.49 -45.75 26.65
C LEU A 100 32.07 -46.24 26.30
N ILE A 101 31.50 -47.14 27.10
CA ILE A 101 30.12 -47.62 26.90
C ILE A 101 29.12 -46.49 27.06
N ILE A 102 29.30 -45.59 28.04
CA ILE A 102 28.43 -44.42 28.24
C ILE A 102 28.47 -43.50 27.02
N ILE A 103 29.66 -43.22 26.50
CA ILE A 103 29.84 -42.34 25.33
C ILE A 103 29.14 -42.92 24.09
N LEU A 104 29.34 -44.21 23.81
CA LEU A 104 28.71 -44.87 22.66
C LEU A 104 27.18 -44.98 22.81
N SER A 105 26.70 -45.24 24.02
CA SER A 105 25.26 -45.33 24.30
C SER A 105 24.58 -43.96 24.25
N SER A 106 25.27 -42.89 24.63
CA SER A 106 24.71 -41.53 24.62
C SER A 106 24.27 -41.08 23.22
N TRP A 107 25.02 -41.45 22.17
CA TRP A 107 24.67 -41.10 20.79
C TRP A 107 23.49 -41.93 20.26
N SER A 108 23.46 -43.23 20.55
CA SER A 108 22.33 -44.09 20.20
C SER A 108 21.04 -43.70 20.94
N ILE A 109 21.13 -43.29 22.20
CA ILE A 109 19.98 -42.82 22.98
C ILE A 109 19.50 -41.46 22.49
N ALA A 110 20.40 -40.53 22.18
CA ALA A 110 20.03 -39.23 21.64
C ALA A 110 19.30 -39.36 20.29
N THR A 111 19.80 -40.18 19.36
CA THR A 111 19.17 -40.39 18.03
C THR A 111 17.86 -41.18 18.13
N PHE A 112 17.76 -42.13 19.06
CA PHE A 112 16.51 -42.84 19.34
C PHE A 112 15.45 -41.92 19.96
N ILE A 113 15.83 -41.05 20.91
CA ILE A 113 14.91 -40.05 21.49
C ILE A 113 14.53 -39.01 20.43
N LEU A 114 15.45 -38.57 19.56
CA LEU A 114 15.15 -37.63 18.48
C LEU A 114 14.22 -38.22 17.41
N SER A 115 14.35 -39.51 17.06
CA SER A 115 13.44 -40.18 16.11
C SER A 115 12.07 -40.50 16.71
N LYS A 116 12.00 -40.78 18.01
CA LYS A 116 10.73 -40.91 18.73
C LYS A 116 10.08 -39.57 19.04
N LEU A 117 10.87 -38.52 19.22
CA LEU A 117 10.38 -37.14 19.20
C LEU A 117 9.86 -36.80 17.80
N SER A 118 10.56 -37.08 16.69
CA SER A 118 10.05 -36.75 15.33
C SER A 118 8.78 -37.50 14.94
N GLU A 119 8.63 -38.75 15.38
CA GLU A 119 7.44 -39.59 15.18
C GLU A 119 6.27 -39.15 16.08
N ALA A 120 6.56 -38.68 17.30
CA ALA A 120 5.56 -38.11 18.22
C ALA A 120 5.25 -36.62 17.92
N THR A 121 6.11 -35.92 17.19
CA THR A 121 5.95 -34.53 16.71
C THR A 121 5.41 -34.45 15.26
N GLY A 122 4.79 -35.50 14.74
CA GLY A 122 3.81 -35.38 13.65
C GLY A 122 4.31 -34.94 12.25
N VAL A 123 5.57 -35.11 11.90
CA VAL A 123 6.03 -34.88 10.50
C VAL A 123 5.68 -36.11 9.63
N LYS A 124 4.51 -36.07 9.00
CA LYS A 124 4.12 -36.99 7.92
C LYS A 124 4.70 -36.51 6.58
N GLU A 125 5.74 -37.16 6.09
CA GLU A 125 6.00 -37.24 4.65
C GLU A 125 5.20 -38.41 4.07
N GLY A 126 4.00 -38.11 3.58
CA GLY A 126 3.15 -39.05 2.85
C GLY A 126 3.46 -38.99 1.35
N SER A 127 4.22 -39.96 0.86
CA SER A 127 4.26 -40.29 -0.56
C SER A 127 2.99 -41.04 -0.96
N ASN A 128 2.40 -40.68 -2.10
CA ASN A 128 1.58 -41.60 -2.90
C ASN A 128 1.69 -41.28 -4.39
N GLN A 129 1.78 -42.36 -5.15
CA GLN A 129 2.30 -42.49 -6.51
C GLN A 129 1.31 -42.06 -7.61
N GLY A 130 1.88 -41.63 -8.75
CA GLY A 130 1.51 -42.17 -10.07
C GLY A 130 0.47 -41.40 -10.89
N GLY A 131 0.90 -40.31 -11.53
CA GLY A 131 0.16 -39.65 -12.62
C GLY A 131 0.94 -38.45 -13.16
N ILE A 132 1.38 -38.55 -14.42
CA ILE A 132 2.13 -37.52 -15.16
C ILE A 132 1.48 -36.11 -15.08
N GLY A 133 2.17 -35.13 -14.48
CA GLY A 133 1.81 -33.71 -14.60
C GLY A 133 2.21 -32.80 -13.42
N ARG A 134 3.31 -32.06 -13.64
CA ARG A 134 3.76 -30.84 -12.93
C ARG A 134 4.41 -31.03 -11.55
N ILE A 135 5.69 -30.65 -11.50
CA ILE A 135 6.49 -30.39 -10.29
C ILE A 135 5.76 -29.31 -9.48
N SER A 136 5.27 -29.64 -8.28
CA SER A 136 4.78 -28.68 -7.29
C SER A 136 5.84 -28.53 -6.19
N LEU A 137 6.60 -27.43 -6.27
CA LEU A 137 7.47 -26.96 -5.20
C LEU A 137 6.61 -26.32 -4.11
N THR A 138 6.28 -27.04 -3.04
CA THR A 138 5.47 -26.51 -1.93
C THR A 138 6.34 -25.82 -0.88
N THR A 139 6.74 -24.58 -1.15
CA THR A 139 6.96 -23.56 -0.12
C THR A 139 5.71 -22.66 -0.12
N ASN A 140 5.13 -22.36 1.06
CA ASN A 140 4.01 -21.41 1.26
C ASN A 140 2.56 -21.86 0.94
N SER A 141 2.24 -23.16 0.98
CA SER A 141 0.85 -23.62 0.83
C SER A 141 -0.04 -23.08 1.96
N GLY A 142 -0.93 -22.13 1.65
CA GLY A 142 -1.84 -21.44 2.56
C GLY A 142 -1.57 -19.95 2.80
N LEU A 143 -0.32 -19.48 2.76
CA LEU A 143 0.01 -18.06 3.07
C LEU A 143 -0.46 -17.07 2.01
N SER A 144 -0.73 -17.52 0.79
CA SER A 144 -1.28 -16.67 -0.28
C SER A 144 -2.69 -16.14 0.03
N ALA A 145 -3.35 -16.64 1.08
CA ALA A 145 -4.64 -16.13 1.49
C ALA A 145 -4.59 -14.70 2.05
N ILE A 146 -3.45 -14.28 2.63
CA ILE A 146 -3.23 -12.90 3.08
C ILE A 146 -2.84 -12.01 1.91
N GLY A 147 -3.52 -10.89 1.76
CA GLY A 147 -3.25 -9.94 0.70
C GLY A 147 -3.89 -10.33 -0.63
N ALA A 148 -3.46 -11.44 -1.22
CA ALA A 148 -3.92 -11.84 -2.55
C ALA A 148 -5.34 -12.44 -2.58
N CYS A 149 -5.89 -12.85 -1.43
CA CYS A 149 -7.20 -13.47 -1.35
C CYS A 149 -8.06 -12.88 -0.21
N SER A 150 -8.64 -13.71 0.66
CA SER A 150 -9.72 -13.37 1.59
C SER A 150 -9.29 -12.70 2.89
N VAL A 151 -8.02 -12.85 3.29
CA VAL A 151 -7.51 -12.29 4.54
C VAL A 151 -6.88 -10.93 4.26
N ASP A 152 -7.28 -9.94 5.05
CA ASP A 152 -6.79 -8.57 4.93
C ASP A 152 -5.54 -8.37 5.78
N THR A 153 -5.65 -8.64 7.09
CA THR A 153 -4.55 -8.51 8.03
C THR A 153 -4.67 -9.51 9.17
N VAL A 154 -3.52 -9.85 9.77
CA VAL A 154 -3.42 -10.74 10.93
C VAL A 154 -2.49 -10.15 11.97
N TYR A 155 -2.78 -10.46 13.23
CA TYR A 155 -1.89 -10.27 14.35
C TYR A 155 -1.86 -11.56 15.20
N PRO A 156 -0.68 -12.00 15.69
CA PRO A 156 0.65 -11.56 15.27
C PRO A 156 0.89 -11.80 13.77
N GLU A 157 1.77 -11.01 13.18
CA GLU A 157 2.11 -11.11 11.77
C GLU A 157 2.87 -12.40 11.46
N ASN A 158 2.86 -12.82 10.20
CA ASN A 158 3.59 -14.01 9.79
C ASN A 158 5.10 -13.84 10.03
N LYS A 159 5.69 -14.83 10.72
CA LYS A 159 7.08 -14.87 11.20
C LYS A 159 7.43 -13.74 12.19
N GLN A 160 6.45 -13.06 12.78
CA GLN A 160 6.73 -12.14 13.88
C GLN A 160 7.38 -12.91 15.03
N THR A 161 8.43 -12.34 15.60
CA THR A 161 9.12 -12.84 16.78
C THR A 161 8.84 -11.97 17.99
N ASP A 162 9.20 -12.46 19.17
CA ASP A 162 9.02 -11.76 20.44
C ASP A 162 7.56 -11.37 20.72
N VAL A 163 6.62 -12.24 20.33
CA VAL A 163 5.21 -12.07 20.69
C VAL A 163 5.04 -12.46 22.15
N ALA A 164 4.34 -11.65 22.93
CA ALA A 164 4.07 -11.95 24.33
C ALA A 164 3.10 -13.12 24.50
N ARG A 165 3.20 -13.78 25.65
CA ARG A 165 2.45 -15.01 25.93
C ARG A 165 0.95 -14.81 26.15
N ASN A 166 0.53 -13.60 26.52
CA ASN A 166 -0.87 -13.21 26.75
C ASN A 166 -1.50 -12.50 25.54
N SER A 167 -0.78 -12.33 24.43
CA SER A 167 -1.32 -11.69 23.23
C SER A 167 -2.44 -12.52 22.59
N ALA A 168 -3.55 -11.86 22.28
CA ALA A 168 -4.62 -12.40 21.46
C ALA A 168 -4.19 -12.52 19.99
N ILE A 169 -4.78 -13.49 19.30
CA ILE A 169 -4.58 -13.71 17.87
C ILE A 169 -5.77 -13.11 17.13
N THR A 170 -5.54 -12.14 16.26
CA THR A 170 -6.60 -11.38 15.59
C THR A 170 -6.50 -11.48 14.08
N ILE A 171 -7.63 -11.71 13.41
CA ILE A 171 -7.71 -11.88 11.95
C ILE A 171 -8.81 -10.98 11.42
N THR A 172 -8.51 -10.21 10.38
CA THR A 172 -9.52 -9.42 9.65
C THR A 172 -9.66 -9.93 8.23
N PHE A 173 -10.90 -10.19 7.82
CA PHE A 173 -11.27 -10.65 6.50
C PHE A 173 -11.79 -9.51 5.62
N LYS A 174 -11.61 -9.65 4.30
CA LYS A 174 -12.16 -8.71 3.31
C LYS A 174 -13.67 -8.82 3.14
N GLU A 175 -14.21 -9.97 3.52
CA GLU A 175 -15.64 -10.30 3.45
C GLU A 175 -16.14 -10.76 4.82
N PRO A 176 -17.43 -10.51 5.16
CA PRO A 176 -18.01 -10.98 6.41
C PRO A 176 -17.96 -12.52 6.56
N LEU A 177 -17.52 -12.98 7.73
CA LEU A 177 -17.49 -14.38 8.12
C LEU A 177 -18.79 -14.79 8.81
N LYS A 178 -19.14 -16.08 8.71
CA LYS A 178 -20.29 -16.67 9.41
C LYS A 178 -19.89 -17.08 10.82
N ALA A 179 -20.45 -16.42 11.83
CA ALA A 179 -20.12 -16.62 13.24
C ALA A 179 -20.21 -18.10 13.68
N GLU A 180 -21.26 -18.82 13.26
CA GLU A 180 -21.47 -20.23 13.63
C GLU A 180 -20.39 -21.16 13.08
N SER A 181 -19.62 -20.71 12.08
CA SER A 181 -18.52 -21.50 11.56
C SER A 181 -17.30 -21.49 12.49
N VAL A 182 -17.13 -20.47 13.33
CA VAL A 182 -15.93 -20.29 14.16
C VAL A 182 -16.17 -20.44 15.67
N CYS A 183 -17.42 -20.39 16.14
CA CYS A 183 -17.76 -20.59 17.55
C CYS A 183 -18.57 -21.85 17.81
N VAL A 184 -18.31 -22.43 18.97
CA VAL A 184 -19.10 -23.50 19.57
C VAL A 184 -19.46 -23.16 21.02
N ASP A 185 -20.53 -23.77 21.51
CA ASP A 185 -20.92 -23.72 22.91
C ASP A 185 -20.10 -24.71 23.76
N ALA A 186 -20.41 -24.82 25.05
CA ALA A 186 -19.75 -25.77 25.94
C ALA A 186 -19.98 -27.25 25.56
N SER A 187 -21.03 -27.55 24.77
CA SER A 187 -21.32 -28.89 24.26
C SER A 187 -20.59 -29.23 22.95
N GLY A 188 -19.96 -28.23 22.31
CA GLY A 188 -19.32 -28.35 21.00
C GLY A 188 -20.26 -28.08 19.82
N SER A 189 -21.48 -27.58 20.07
CA SER A 189 -22.45 -27.25 19.02
C SER A 189 -22.18 -25.86 18.45
N ALA A 190 -22.22 -25.73 17.12
CA ALA A 190 -22.03 -24.46 16.40
C ALA A 190 -23.10 -23.42 16.78
N CYS A 191 -22.70 -22.16 16.97
CA CYS A 191 -23.58 -21.11 17.49
C CYS A 191 -23.06 -19.69 17.21
N ALA A 192 -23.90 -18.68 17.45
CA ALA A 192 -23.74 -17.31 16.93
C ALA A 192 -22.68 -16.41 17.63
N CYS A 193 -21.72 -16.96 18.38
CA CYS A 193 -20.66 -16.20 19.07
C CYS A 193 -21.16 -15.06 19.98
N ASN A 194 -22.17 -15.31 20.82
CA ASN A 194 -22.85 -14.26 21.61
C ASN A 194 -22.16 -13.89 22.94
N ASN A 195 -20.91 -14.31 23.16
CA ASN A 195 -20.07 -14.06 24.34
C ASN A 195 -20.59 -14.58 25.71
N ASN A 196 -21.86 -14.96 25.82
CA ASN A 196 -22.46 -15.45 27.07
C ASN A 196 -22.38 -16.99 27.17
N ASP A 197 -23.05 -17.69 26.25
CA ASP A 197 -23.16 -19.16 26.26
C ASP A 197 -22.38 -19.81 25.11
N CYS A 198 -22.00 -19.00 24.11
CA CYS A 198 -21.34 -19.43 22.90
C CYS A 198 -20.19 -18.49 22.56
N SER A 199 -18.97 -18.92 22.87
CA SER A 199 -17.77 -18.13 22.60
C SER A 199 -16.50 -18.96 22.56
N ASN A 200 -16.61 -20.30 22.53
CA ASN A 200 -15.43 -21.16 22.49
C ASN A 200 -15.04 -21.38 21.03
N MET A 201 -13.74 -21.46 20.75
CA MET A 201 -13.23 -21.69 19.41
C MET A 201 -13.68 -23.04 18.84
N ASN A 202 -14.19 -23.04 17.60
CA ASN A 202 -14.49 -24.26 16.87
C ASN A 202 -13.19 -24.92 16.36
N PRO A 203 -12.79 -26.09 16.90
CA PRO A 203 -11.53 -26.74 16.55
C PRO A 203 -11.51 -27.35 15.15
N GLU A 204 -12.67 -27.54 14.50
CA GLU A 204 -12.73 -27.98 13.11
C GLU A 204 -12.35 -26.85 12.13
N SER A 205 -12.65 -25.62 12.51
CA SER A 205 -12.45 -24.42 11.70
C SER A 205 -11.12 -23.75 11.97
N ILE A 206 -10.69 -23.70 13.24
CA ILE A 206 -9.49 -22.98 13.67
C ILE A 206 -8.64 -23.90 14.53
N ARG A 207 -7.35 -23.97 14.20
CA ARG A 207 -6.36 -24.79 14.90
C ARG A 207 -5.16 -23.94 15.24
N ILE A 208 -4.81 -23.89 16.53
CA ILE A 208 -3.62 -23.22 17.03
C ILE A 208 -2.73 -24.29 17.65
N PHE A 209 -1.51 -24.43 17.18
CA PHE A 209 -0.62 -25.52 17.58
C PHE A 209 0.84 -25.12 17.56
N LYS A 210 1.67 -25.80 18.37
CA LYS A 210 3.12 -25.59 18.32
C LYS A 210 3.66 -26.05 16.96
N THR A 211 4.36 -25.17 16.25
CA THR A 211 4.80 -25.41 14.86
C THR A 211 5.64 -26.68 14.73
N GLU A 212 6.50 -26.97 15.71
CA GLU A 212 7.36 -28.16 15.73
C GLU A 212 6.60 -29.48 15.86
N LEU A 213 5.38 -29.45 16.41
CA LEU A 213 4.53 -30.63 16.62
C LEU A 213 3.58 -30.90 15.44
N GLY A 214 3.48 -29.94 14.50
CA GLY A 214 2.59 -30.02 13.35
C GLY A 214 1.09 -30.02 13.70
N ASP A 215 0.25 -30.01 12.67
CA ASP A 215 -1.20 -30.18 12.80
C ASP A 215 -1.53 -31.67 12.90
N SER A 216 -1.68 -32.16 14.13
CA SER A 216 -2.00 -33.56 14.40
C SER A 216 -3.50 -33.90 14.36
N CYS A 217 -4.37 -32.96 13.93
CA CYS A 217 -5.81 -33.20 13.84
C CYS A 217 -6.22 -33.94 12.55
N ASN A 218 -6.85 -35.11 12.73
CA ASN A 218 -7.64 -35.80 11.70
C ASN A 218 -9.14 -35.42 11.85
N ASN A 219 -10.08 -36.37 11.70
CA ASN A 219 -11.55 -36.17 11.86
C ASN A 219 -12.02 -35.82 13.28
N SER A 220 -11.12 -35.87 14.28
CA SER A 220 -11.35 -35.34 15.63
C SER A 220 -10.00 -34.91 16.21
N CYS A 221 -9.96 -33.79 16.94
CA CYS A 221 -8.74 -33.29 17.56
C CYS A 221 -8.56 -33.90 18.97
N PRO A 222 -7.53 -34.74 19.23
CA PRO A 222 -7.29 -35.30 20.55
C PRO A 222 -6.85 -34.23 21.56
N LYS A 223 -7.41 -34.22 22.78
CA LYS A 223 -7.02 -33.29 23.86
C LYS A 223 -5.54 -33.35 24.27
N VAL A 224 -4.85 -34.44 23.95
CA VAL A 224 -3.57 -34.79 24.59
C VAL A 224 -2.34 -34.31 23.80
N ASN A 225 -2.50 -33.86 22.55
CA ASN A 225 -1.37 -33.45 21.70
C ASN A 225 -1.57 -32.06 21.09
N ALA A 226 -0.65 -31.14 21.43
CA ALA A 226 -0.18 -29.97 20.67
C ALA A 226 -1.13 -28.79 20.37
N ASN A 227 -2.46 -28.94 20.46
CA ASN A 227 -3.39 -27.87 20.07
C ASN A 227 -3.96 -27.09 21.27
N ILE A 228 -3.96 -25.77 21.17
CA ILE A 228 -4.62 -24.89 22.15
C ILE A 228 -6.11 -24.89 21.83
N THR A 229 -6.90 -25.42 22.76
CA THR A 229 -8.36 -25.58 22.60
C THR A 229 -9.16 -24.64 23.49
N GLU A 230 -8.57 -24.18 24.59
CA GLU A 230 -9.16 -23.21 25.51
C GLU A 230 -8.95 -21.78 25.00
N VAL A 231 -9.73 -21.40 24.01
CA VAL A 231 -9.67 -20.10 23.35
C VAL A 231 -11.06 -19.50 23.26
N LYS A 232 -11.19 -18.26 23.74
CA LYS A 232 -12.39 -17.45 23.60
C LYS A 232 -12.37 -16.70 22.28
N VAL A 233 -13.52 -16.65 21.62
CA VAL A 233 -13.71 -16.00 20.34
C VAL A 233 -14.61 -14.79 20.52
N SER A 234 -14.17 -13.65 20.02
CA SER A 234 -14.98 -12.44 19.87
C SER A 234 -14.98 -11.99 18.41
N ILE A 235 -16.12 -11.50 17.93
CA ILE A 235 -16.28 -11.04 16.54
C ILE A 235 -16.74 -9.58 16.56
N SER A 236 -16.21 -8.76 15.66
CA SER A 236 -16.69 -7.39 15.42
C SER A 236 -18.15 -7.38 14.93
N SER A 237 -18.86 -6.25 15.12
CA SER A 237 -20.26 -6.09 14.71
C SER A 237 -20.46 -6.31 13.20
N ASP A 238 -19.50 -5.90 12.37
CA ASP A 238 -19.51 -6.10 10.92
C ASP A 238 -19.16 -7.53 10.46
N SER A 239 -18.88 -8.43 11.43
CA SER A 239 -18.51 -9.83 11.21
C SER A 239 -17.26 -10.02 10.35
N ARG A 240 -16.32 -9.08 10.33
CA ARG A 240 -15.07 -9.18 9.55
C ARG A 240 -13.83 -9.46 10.38
N THR A 241 -13.82 -9.02 11.63
CA THR A 241 -12.66 -9.15 12.52
C THR A 241 -12.96 -10.17 13.60
N LEU A 242 -12.05 -11.11 13.75
CA LEU A 242 -12.09 -12.21 14.69
C LEU A 242 -10.94 -12.05 15.69
N VAL A 243 -11.24 -11.96 16.97
CA VAL A 243 -10.26 -11.94 18.07
C VAL A 243 -10.31 -13.27 18.81
N LEU A 244 -9.18 -13.96 18.87
CA LEU A 244 -8.99 -15.24 19.55
C LEU A 244 -8.15 -14.98 20.80
N THR A 245 -8.76 -15.12 21.97
CA THR A 245 -8.11 -14.89 23.28
C THR A 245 -7.84 -16.23 23.95
N PRO A 246 -6.58 -16.70 24.00
CA PRO A 246 -6.23 -17.89 24.77
C PRO A 246 -6.56 -17.70 26.25
N LEU A 247 -7.21 -18.69 26.88
CA LEU A 247 -7.50 -18.65 28.32
C LEU A 247 -6.27 -18.92 29.19
N SER A 248 -5.27 -19.59 28.62
CA SER A 248 -3.97 -19.83 29.22
C SER A 248 -2.88 -19.16 28.40
N TYR A 249 -1.84 -18.68 29.06
CA TYR A 249 -0.68 -18.09 28.40
C TYR A 249 -0.04 -19.07 27.41
N LEU A 250 0.26 -18.56 26.22
CA LEU A 250 0.99 -19.27 25.17
C LEU A 250 2.42 -19.59 25.63
N GLY A 251 3.06 -20.58 25.00
CA GLY A 251 4.44 -20.96 25.32
C GLY A 251 4.62 -21.67 26.66
N ASP A 252 5.87 -21.98 27.03
CA ASP A 252 6.23 -22.67 28.28
C ASP A 252 6.73 -21.71 29.37
N GLY A 253 6.86 -20.41 29.06
CA GLY A 253 7.37 -19.38 29.97
C GLY A 253 8.89 -19.38 30.15
N VAL A 254 9.63 -20.22 29.43
CA VAL A 254 11.08 -20.36 29.57
C VAL A 254 11.78 -20.19 28.22
N ASN A 255 11.28 -20.85 27.18
CA ASN A 255 11.86 -20.85 25.84
C ASN A 255 10.96 -20.09 24.87
N ASN A 256 11.55 -19.59 23.80
CA ASN A 256 10.79 -19.13 22.66
C ASN A 256 10.13 -20.32 21.96
N VAL A 257 8.83 -20.25 21.73
CA VAL A 257 8.02 -21.33 21.14
C VAL A 257 7.32 -20.83 19.89
N TRP A 258 7.53 -21.52 18.77
CA TRP A 258 6.81 -21.24 17.53
C TRP A 258 5.40 -21.82 17.57
N TYR A 259 4.42 -20.99 17.24
CA TYR A 259 3.03 -21.38 17.05
C TYR A 259 2.61 -21.17 15.60
N SER A 260 1.80 -22.09 15.11
CA SER A 260 1.12 -22.00 13.83
C SER A 260 -0.39 -21.89 14.07
N VAL A 261 -1.04 -21.04 13.29
CA VAL A 261 -2.50 -20.92 13.24
C VAL A 261 -2.95 -21.38 11.86
N LYS A 262 -3.92 -22.29 11.83
CA LYS A 262 -4.52 -22.82 10.61
C LYS A 262 -6.03 -22.62 10.64
N MET A 263 -6.54 -21.96 9.61
CA MET A 263 -7.95 -21.77 9.33
C MET A 263 -8.33 -22.67 8.17
N THR A 264 -9.25 -23.61 8.41
CA THR A 264 -9.63 -24.64 7.43
C THR A 264 -10.71 -24.13 6.47
N ASP A 265 -11.10 -24.98 5.53
CA ASP A 265 -12.24 -24.76 4.65
C ASP A 265 -13.59 -24.70 5.37
N LYS A 266 -13.62 -24.99 6.69
CA LYS A 266 -14.80 -24.87 7.54
C LYS A 266 -15.04 -23.46 8.05
N VAL A 267 -14.08 -22.55 7.93
CA VAL A 267 -14.32 -21.12 8.12
C VAL A 267 -15.15 -20.65 6.93
N LYS A 268 -16.38 -20.20 7.19
CA LYS A 268 -17.37 -19.93 6.14
C LYS A 268 -17.69 -18.46 6.00
N LYS A 269 -18.10 -18.09 4.79
CA LYS A 269 -18.81 -16.85 4.51
C LYS A 269 -20.28 -16.97 4.92
N ILE A 270 -21.01 -15.86 4.91
CA ILE A 270 -22.45 -15.82 5.17
C ILE A 270 -23.23 -16.78 4.25
N ASP A 271 -22.77 -16.99 3.00
CA ASP A 271 -23.39 -17.88 2.01
C ASP A 271 -23.08 -19.38 2.21
N ASP A 272 -22.51 -19.76 3.36
CA ASP A 272 -22.07 -21.12 3.71
C ASP A 272 -20.91 -21.70 2.90
N THR A 273 -20.34 -20.96 1.95
CA THR A 273 -19.13 -21.39 1.24
C THR A 273 -17.87 -21.13 2.06
N SER A 274 -16.80 -21.87 1.79
CA SER A 274 -15.49 -21.63 2.43
C SER A 274 -15.01 -20.21 2.16
N MET A 275 -14.50 -19.55 3.22
CA MET A 275 -13.83 -18.26 3.12
C MET A 275 -12.65 -18.30 2.15
N PHE A 276 -12.01 -19.46 2.00
CA PHE A 276 -10.81 -19.65 1.18
C PHE A 276 -11.07 -20.34 -0.17
N LYS A 277 -12.35 -20.50 -0.56
CA LYS A 277 -12.74 -21.25 -1.78
C LYS A 277 -12.05 -20.76 -3.06
N ASN A 278 -11.80 -19.46 -3.15
CA ASN A 278 -11.20 -18.81 -4.32
C ASN A 278 -9.70 -18.54 -4.14
N CYS A 279 -9.11 -18.96 -3.02
CA CYS A 279 -7.69 -18.86 -2.80
C CYS A 279 -6.96 -20.02 -3.48
N TYR A 280 -5.63 -19.90 -3.60
CA TYR A 280 -4.81 -20.98 -4.18
C TYR A 280 -4.99 -22.29 -3.39
N ASP A 281 -4.98 -22.18 -2.06
CA ASP A 281 -5.33 -23.25 -1.14
C ASP A 281 -6.66 -22.92 -0.46
N ASN A 282 -7.52 -23.94 -0.27
CA ASN A 282 -8.80 -23.77 0.42
C ASN A 282 -8.65 -23.72 1.96
N TYR A 283 -7.53 -23.21 2.45
CA TYR A 283 -7.23 -22.98 3.86
C TYR A 283 -6.20 -21.85 3.96
N PHE A 284 -6.06 -21.28 5.15
CA PHE A 284 -5.04 -20.29 5.46
C PHE A 284 -4.19 -20.77 6.63
N ASN A 285 -2.88 -20.59 6.55
CA ASN A 285 -1.97 -20.87 7.66
C ASN A 285 -0.89 -19.80 7.78
N TRP A 286 -0.48 -19.48 9.00
CA TRP A 286 0.71 -18.68 9.26
C TRP A 286 1.30 -19.07 10.61
N ARG A 287 2.49 -18.55 10.92
CA ARG A 287 3.18 -18.85 12.17
C ARG A 287 3.85 -17.63 12.78
N PHE A 288 4.07 -17.64 14.08
CA PHE A 288 4.78 -16.61 14.84
C PHE A 288 5.52 -17.25 16.02
N GLU A 289 6.49 -16.54 16.59
CA GLU A 289 7.27 -16.97 17.75
C GLU A 289 6.82 -16.23 19.01
N VAL A 290 6.38 -16.99 20.00
CA VAL A 290 6.02 -16.50 21.33
C VAL A 290 7.25 -16.55 22.22
N SER A 291 7.57 -15.45 22.91
CA SER A 291 8.69 -15.39 23.85
C SER A 291 8.32 -15.89 25.25
N SER A 292 9.26 -15.83 26.19
CA SER A 292 9.00 -16.17 27.60
C SER A 292 8.28 -15.07 28.38
N ARG A 293 8.09 -13.88 27.78
CA ARG A 293 7.58 -12.68 28.45
C ARG A 293 6.06 -12.56 28.35
N ILE A 294 5.47 -11.93 29.36
CA ILE A 294 4.09 -11.43 29.30
C ILE A 294 4.14 -9.93 29.03
N ASP A 295 3.15 -9.44 28.32
CA ASP A 295 2.98 -8.02 28.06
C ASP A 295 2.10 -7.41 29.15
N LEU A 296 2.68 -6.45 29.86
CA LEU A 296 2.02 -5.65 30.89
C LEU A 296 2.13 -4.16 30.54
N THR A 297 2.48 -3.83 29.30
CA THR A 297 2.54 -2.46 28.82
C THR A 297 1.12 -2.05 28.46
N PRO A 298 0.58 -0.98 29.05
CA PRO A 298 -0.68 -0.40 28.59
C PRO A 298 -0.53 0.22 27.20
N PRO A 299 -1.53 0.13 26.31
CA PRO A 299 -1.48 0.83 25.05
C PRO A 299 -1.61 2.34 25.28
N GLN A 300 -0.89 3.13 24.50
CA GLN A 300 -0.88 4.59 24.56
C GLN A 300 -1.11 5.19 23.17
N VAL A 301 -1.70 6.39 23.13
CA VAL A 301 -1.72 7.18 21.87
C VAL A 301 -0.34 7.79 21.67
N VAL A 302 0.26 7.51 20.51
CA VAL A 302 1.61 8.01 20.16
C VAL A 302 1.62 9.53 20.15
N VAL A 303 2.64 10.14 20.77
CA VAL A 303 2.85 11.59 20.73
C VAL A 303 3.12 12.03 19.29
N GLY A 304 2.35 12.99 18.78
CA GLY A 304 2.38 13.37 17.35
C GLY A 304 1.73 12.32 16.42
N GLY A 305 1.15 11.25 16.98
CA GLY A 305 0.47 10.19 16.24
C GLY A 305 -1.02 10.42 16.02
N ILE A 306 -1.54 11.62 16.28
CA ILE A 306 -2.94 11.97 16.04
C ILE A 306 -3.06 12.98 14.89
N PHE A 307 -4.15 12.87 14.14
CA PHE A 307 -4.55 13.86 13.15
C PHE A 307 -6.08 14.04 13.20
N PRO A 308 -6.62 15.26 13.20
CA PRO A 308 -5.92 16.54 13.36
C PRO A 308 -5.16 16.64 14.67
N LEU A 309 -4.19 17.56 14.74
CA LEU A 309 -3.51 17.88 15.97
C LEU A 309 -4.39 18.72 16.91
N PRO A 310 -4.09 18.74 18.22
CA PRO A 310 -4.81 19.55 19.18
C PRO A 310 -4.72 21.03 18.83
N ASP A 311 -5.87 21.69 18.78
CA ASP A 311 -6.00 23.09 18.41
C ASP A 311 -7.02 23.80 19.33
N ASN A 312 -6.57 24.93 19.89
CA ASN A 312 -7.28 25.68 20.93
C ASN A 312 -7.90 26.98 20.44
N GLU A 313 -7.56 27.47 19.24
CA GLU A 313 -8.07 28.75 18.74
C GLU A 313 -8.61 28.62 17.31
N ASN A 314 -9.80 29.16 17.07
CA ASN A 314 -10.38 29.17 15.73
C ASN A 314 -9.69 30.22 14.84
N ASP A 315 -9.36 29.83 13.61
CA ASP A 315 -8.80 30.74 12.61
C ASP A 315 -9.74 31.90 12.25
N VAL A 316 -9.18 33.03 11.80
CA VAL A 316 -9.97 34.20 11.36
C VAL A 316 -9.80 34.48 9.88
N SER A 317 -10.90 34.34 9.13
CA SER A 317 -10.95 34.63 7.69
C SER A 317 -11.01 36.15 7.44
N ASN A 318 -9.87 36.83 7.47
CA ASN A 318 -9.81 38.30 7.54
C ASN A 318 -9.59 39.01 6.20
N LYS A 319 -9.18 38.37 5.10
CA LYS A 319 -9.06 39.05 3.78
C LYS A 319 -9.36 38.12 2.62
N THR A 320 -10.33 38.48 1.78
CA THR A 320 -10.47 37.83 0.48
C THR A 320 -9.74 38.63 -0.60
N ALA A 321 -8.68 38.04 -1.15
CA ALA A 321 -8.16 38.48 -2.43
C ALA A 321 -9.10 37.95 -3.52
N GLU A 322 -9.66 38.83 -4.34
CA GLU A 322 -10.54 38.43 -5.44
C GLU A 322 -9.80 37.53 -6.44
N ALA A 323 -10.53 36.62 -7.08
CA ALA A 323 -9.95 35.72 -8.08
C ALA A 323 -9.38 36.54 -9.26
N LYS A 324 -8.15 36.24 -9.65
CA LYS A 324 -7.49 36.86 -10.81
C LYS A 324 -7.81 36.07 -12.08
N LYS A 325 -8.16 36.78 -13.16
CA LYS A 325 -8.37 36.19 -14.49
C LYS A 325 -7.03 35.90 -15.17
N ALA A 326 -6.95 34.81 -15.93
CA ALA A 326 -5.78 34.48 -16.73
C ALA A 326 -5.65 35.43 -17.93
N GLU A 327 -4.42 35.84 -18.23
CA GLU A 327 -4.10 36.76 -19.33
C GLU A 327 -3.18 36.08 -20.34
N GLY A 328 -3.49 36.24 -21.62
CA GLY A 328 -2.71 35.74 -22.75
C GLY A 328 -2.65 36.77 -23.88
N SER A 329 -1.96 36.43 -24.96
CA SER A 329 -1.95 37.30 -26.14
C SER A 329 -1.65 36.58 -27.44
N ILE A 330 -2.13 37.15 -28.55
CA ILE A 330 -1.82 36.73 -29.91
C ILE A 330 -1.10 37.89 -30.60
N THR A 331 0.09 37.64 -31.13
CA THR A 331 0.87 38.63 -31.88
C THR A 331 1.02 38.18 -33.33
N VAL A 332 0.67 39.05 -34.27
CA VAL A 332 0.80 38.81 -35.71
C VAL A 332 2.21 39.19 -36.15
N LYS A 333 3.00 38.21 -36.56
CA LYS A 333 4.38 38.38 -37.06
C LYS A 333 4.49 38.34 -38.58
N ALA A 334 3.59 37.60 -39.22
CA ALA A 334 3.46 37.54 -40.67
C ALA A 334 1.99 37.32 -41.04
N MET A 335 1.64 37.55 -42.30
CA MET A 335 0.29 37.27 -42.80
C MET A 335 0.05 35.75 -42.83
N PRO A 336 -1.03 35.24 -42.21
CA PRO A 336 -1.38 33.83 -42.31
C PRO A 336 -1.75 33.45 -43.75
N LYS A 337 -1.72 32.15 -44.06
CA LYS A 337 -2.01 31.61 -45.39
C LYS A 337 -3.50 31.34 -45.53
N VAL A 338 -4.04 31.67 -46.70
CA VAL A 338 -5.41 31.30 -47.10
C VAL A 338 -5.38 30.06 -47.99
N TYR A 339 -6.53 29.39 -48.08
CA TYR A 339 -6.72 28.27 -48.99
C TYR A 339 -6.50 28.71 -50.45
N GLN A 340 -5.68 27.96 -51.19
CA GLN A 340 -5.53 28.09 -52.63
C GLN A 340 -5.60 26.71 -53.26
N ALA A 341 -6.56 26.52 -54.18
CA ALA A 341 -6.64 25.29 -54.96
C ALA A 341 -5.45 25.18 -55.92
N ALA A 342 -5.03 23.96 -56.24
CA ALA A 342 -3.98 23.75 -57.22
C ALA A 342 -4.39 24.29 -58.59
N LYS A 343 -3.45 24.93 -59.30
CA LYS A 343 -3.73 25.64 -60.56
C LYS A 343 -2.64 25.37 -61.59
N VAL A 344 -3.05 25.31 -62.86
CA VAL A 344 -2.11 25.37 -64.00
C VAL A 344 -1.76 26.84 -64.25
N GLU A 345 -0.50 27.19 -64.05
CA GLU A 345 -0.03 28.58 -64.19
C GLU A 345 0.31 28.92 -65.63
N LYS A 346 0.99 28.00 -66.31
CA LYS A 346 1.47 28.24 -67.68
C LYS A 346 1.60 26.95 -68.45
N ILE A 347 1.31 27.04 -69.74
CA ILE A 347 1.53 25.95 -70.70
C ILE A 347 2.38 26.52 -71.83
N THR A 348 3.53 25.90 -72.09
CA THR A 348 4.40 26.24 -73.21
C THR A 348 4.39 25.08 -74.21
N SER A 349 3.87 25.33 -75.41
CA SER A 349 3.79 24.30 -76.47
C SER A 349 5.10 24.21 -77.25
N ILE A 350 5.53 22.97 -77.48
CA ILE A 350 6.61 22.59 -78.38
C ILE A 350 5.92 21.82 -79.53
N GLY A 351 5.56 22.55 -80.58
CA GLY A 351 4.62 22.10 -81.62
C GLY A 351 3.35 22.95 -81.60
N GLU A 352 2.18 22.33 -81.79
CA GLU A 352 0.88 23.02 -81.70
C GLU A 352 0.38 23.19 -80.25
N SER A 353 -0.42 24.23 -80.02
CA SER A 353 -1.01 24.52 -78.71
C SER A 353 -2.04 23.45 -78.31
N PRO A 354 -2.06 22.99 -77.05
CA PRO A 354 -3.09 22.08 -76.57
C PRO A 354 -4.41 22.82 -76.39
N VAL A 355 -5.52 22.08 -76.39
CA VAL A 355 -6.87 22.65 -76.30
C VAL A 355 -7.18 23.08 -74.87
N ALA A 356 -6.83 22.25 -73.88
CA ALA A 356 -6.99 22.57 -72.46
C ALA A 356 -6.08 21.70 -71.57
N VAL A 357 -5.69 22.24 -70.41
CA VAL A 357 -5.11 21.47 -69.31
C VAL A 357 -5.83 21.86 -68.02
N ALA A 358 -6.40 20.88 -67.32
CA ALA A 358 -7.11 21.08 -66.06
C ALA A 358 -6.34 20.44 -64.90
N ALA A 359 -5.96 21.26 -63.92
CA ALA A 359 -5.41 20.79 -62.64
C ALA A 359 -6.50 20.09 -61.81
N PRO A 360 -6.17 19.03 -61.04
CA PRO A 360 -7.05 18.46 -60.03
C PRO A 360 -7.05 19.40 -58.83
N LEU A 361 -8.19 19.52 -58.16
CA LEU A 361 -8.38 20.47 -57.06
C LEU A 361 -7.41 20.24 -55.87
N ASN A 362 -6.82 19.06 -55.74
CA ASN A 362 -6.10 18.56 -54.57
C ASN A 362 -4.66 18.10 -54.84
N TYR A 363 -3.96 18.66 -55.83
CA TYR A 363 -2.56 18.31 -56.08
C TYR A 363 -1.65 18.83 -54.96
N GLN A 364 -1.10 17.94 -54.13
CA GLN A 364 -0.20 18.27 -53.01
C GLN A 364 1.26 17.86 -53.25
N GLY A 365 1.63 17.58 -54.51
CA GLY A 365 2.99 17.14 -54.86
C GLY A 365 4.01 18.29 -54.88
N THR A 366 5.30 17.93 -54.82
CA THR A 366 6.42 18.91 -54.80
C THR A 366 6.88 19.37 -56.18
N LEU A 367 6.47 18.69 -57.26
CA LEU A 367 6.83 19.04 -58.63
C LEU A 367 5.95 20.17 -59.14
N THR A 368 6.55 21.23 -59.69
CA THR A 368 5.86 22.40 -60.24
C THR A 368 5.96 22.51 -61.75
N GLN A 369 6.75 21.65 -62.41
CA GLN A 369 6.92 21.63 -63.86
C GLN A 369 6.82 20.20 -64.38
N PHE A 370 6.10 20.04 -65.48
CA PHE A 370 5.83 18.76 -66.12
C PHE A 370 5.99 18.86 -67.62
N LYS A 371 6.49 17.82 -68.26
CA LYS A 371 6.57 17.74 -69.72
C LYS A 371 5.73 16.60 -70.24
N ALA A 372 4.67 16.89 -70.98
CA ALA A 372 3.82 15.91 -71.63
C ALA A 372 4.23 15.75 -73.10
N VAL A 373 4.56 14.55 -73.57
CA VAL A 373 5.04 14.26 -74.93
C VAL A 373 4.15 13.20 -75.58
N ILE A 374 3.67 13.44 -76.80
CA ILE A 374 2.88 12.44 -77.54
C ILE A 374 3.77 11.29 -78.01
N SER A 375 3.34 10.05 -77.76
CA SER A 375 4.06 8.85 -78.19
C SER A 375 4.07 8.70 -79.72
N ALA A 376 5.04 7.93 -80.24
CA ALA A 376 5.15 7.67 -81.68
C ALA A 376 3.89 7.02 -82.30
N ASP A 377 3.11 6.29 -81.49
CA ASP A 377 1.85 5.65 -81.92
C ASP A 377 0.63 6.59 -81.90
N THR A 378 0.79 7.87 -81.49
CA THR A 378 -0.24 8.92 -81.41
C THR A 378 -1.44 8.61 -80.49
N SER A 379 -1.45 7.45 -79.85
CA SER A 379 -2.55 6.95 -79.02
C SER A 379 -2.37 7.29 -77.53
N LYS A 380 -1.15 7.62 -77.13
CA LYS A 380 -0.77 7.91 -75.75
C LYS A 380 0.02 9.21 -75.63
N VAL A 381 0.06 9.71 -74.41
CA VAL A 381 0.92 10.81 -74.00
C VAL A 381 1.71 10.38 -72.76
N GLN A 382 3.01 10.66 -72.77
CA GLN A 382 3.93 10.36 -71.68
C GLN A 382 4.21 11.63 -70.89
N LEU A 383 4.20 11.53 -69.56
CA LEU A 383 4.45 12.63 -68.63
C LEU A 383 5.83 12.46 -68.02
N PHE A 384 6.66 13.49 -68.13
CA PHE A 384 7.99 13.57 -67.54
C PHE A 384 8.04 14.71 -66.52
N ASP A 385 9.04 14.65 -65.63
CA ASP A 385 9.46 15.81 -64.83
C ASP A 385 9.92 16.92 -65.78
N GLY A 386 9.34 18.11 -65.66
CA GLY A 386 9.66 19.25 -66.51
C GLY A 386 11.10 19.74 -66.36
N ASN A 387 11.76 19.41 -65.25
CA ASN A 387 13.18 19.72 -65.01
C ASN A 387 14.12 18.60 -65.43
N ASN A 388 13.60 17.40 -65.73
CA ASN A 388 14.39 16.25 -66.12
C ASN A 388 13.63 15.37 -67.12
N ASP A 389 13.93 15.57 -68.40
CA ASP A 389 13.35 14.87 -69.55
C ASP A 389 13.55 13.34 -69.55
N THR A 390 14.38 12.79 -68.65
CA THR A 390 14.60 11.34 -68.52
C THR A 390 13.76 10.68 -67.43
N ASN A 391 13.13 11.47 -66.55
CA ASN A 391 12.32 10.97 -65.44
C ASN A 391 10.83 10.85 -65.86
N LEU A 392 10.41 9.65 -66.25
CA LEU A 392 9.03 9.37 -66.64
C LEU A 392 8.13 9.22 -65.40
N LEU A 393 7.19 10.15 -65.23
CA LEU A 393 6.21 10.18 -64.15
C LEU A 393 4.96 9.33 -64.44
N GLY A 394 4.66 9.09 -65.72
CA GLY A 394 3.55 8.23 -66.13
C GLY A 394 3.21 8.29 -67.61
N SER A 395 2.20 7.55 -68.02
CA SER A 395 1.62 7.66 -69.37
C SER A 395 0.10 7.50 -69.30
N ALA A 396 -0.62 8.18 -70.20
CA ALA A 396 -2.06 8.13 -70.28
C ALA A 396 -2.49 7.95 -71.75
N SER A 397 -3.51 7.14 -71.98
CA SER A 397 -4.16 7.00 -73.29
C SER A 397 -5.18 8.10 -73.47
N PHE A 398 -5.32 8.61 -74.69
CA PHE A 398 -6.40 9.54 -75.02
C PHE A 398 -7.74 8.79 -75.18
N ASP A 399 -8.80 9.35 -74.60
CA ASP A 399 -10.17 8.84 -74.76
C ASP A 399 -10.82 9.28 -76.08
N ALA A 400 -12.11 8.97 -76.22
CA ALA A 400 -12.93 9.34 -77.38
C ALA A 400 -13.18 10.86 -77.49
N GLN A 401 -12.85 11.63 -76.45
CA GLN A 401 -12.98 13.08 -76.35
C GLN A 401 -11.61 13.78 -76.38
N ASN A 402 -10.57 13.14 -76.93
CA ASN A 402 -9.23 13.72 -77.04
C ASN A 402 -8.57 14.09 -75.71
N THR A 403 -8.97 13.43 -74.63
CA THR A 403 -8.53 13.76 -73.27
C THR A 403 -7.71 12.62 -72.67
N ALA A 404 -6.60 12.97 -72.03
CA ALA A 404 -5.70 12.06 -71.34
C ALA A 404 -5.57 12.49 -69.87
N LYS A 405 -5.89 11.59 -68.94
CA LYS A 405 -5.90 11.85 -67.50
C LYS A 405 -4.67 11.24 -66.83
N PHE A 406 -3.82 12.08 -66.26
CA PHE A 406 -2.75 11.65 -65.37
C PHE A 406 -3.26 11.67 -63.93
N ALA A 407 -3.54 10.50 -63.38
CA ALA A 407 -4.05 10.35 -62.01
C ALA A 407 -3.08 11.02 -61.01
N GLY A 408 -3.63 11.92 -60.19
CA GLY A 408 -2.84 12.68 -59.22
C GLY A 408 -2.08 13.89 -59.79
N TYR A 409 -2.12 14.16 -61.09
CA TYR A 409 -1.39 15.29 -61.71
C TYR A 409 -2.30 16.29 -62.41
N PHE A 410 -2.82 15.99 -63.60
CA PHE A 410 -3.72 16.85 -64.37
C PHE A 410 -4.38 16.10 -65.52
N THR A 411 -5.38 16.71 -66.12
CA THR A 411 -6.05 16.21 -67.32
C THR A 411 -5.68 17.11 -68.50
N LEU A 412 -5.23 16.49 -69.59
CA LEU A 412 -4.73 17.15 -70.80
C LEU A 412 -5.66 16.82 -71.97
N THR A 413 -6.09 17.84 -72.71
CA THR A 413 -6.91 17.68 -73.93
C THR A 413 -6.16 18.24 -75.13
N ALA A 414 -6.02 17.44 -76.20
CA ALA A 414 -5.25 17.82 -77.38
C ALA A 414 -5.91 17.30 -78.68
N ASP A 415 -6.25 18.22 -79.60
CA ASP A 415 -6.87 17.89 -80.89
C ASP A 415 -5.86 17.39 -81.93
N ASN A 416 -4.64 17.93 -81.97
CA ASN A 416 -3.59 17.43 -82.85
C ASN A 416 -2.63 16.47 -82.14
N ARG A 417 -2.75 15.18 -82.48
CA ARG A 417 -2.00 14.09 -81.85
C ARG A 417 -0.74 13.66 -82.62
N SER A 418 -0.16 14.54 -83.41
CA SER A 418 1.05 14.23 -84.19
C SER A 418 2.23 13.87 -83.28
N ALA A 419 2.94 12.80 -83.62
CA ALA A 419 4.13 12.36 -82.88
C ALA A 419 5.20 13.47 -82.88
N GLY A 420 5.72 13.79 -81.69
CA GLY A 420 6.70 14.88 -81.50
C GLY A 420 6.12 16.17 -80.90
N ASN A 421 4.79 16.31 -80.84
CA ASN A 421 4.16 17.38 -80.05
C ASN A 421 4.46 17.17 -78.56
N ALA A 422 4.88 18.24 -77.88
CA ALA A 422 5.13 18.23 -76.44
C ALA A 422 4.66 19.53 -75.77
N TRP A 423 4.35 19.45 -74.49
CA TRP A 423 3.88 20.60 -73.69
C TRP A 423 4.59 20.64 -72.36
N LEU A 424 5.20 21.78 -72.06
CA LEU A 424 5.70 22.08 -70.72
C LEU A 424 4.57 22.74 -69.92
N ILE A 425 4.20 22.15 -68.80
CA ILE A 425 3.05 22.50 -67.98
C ILE A 425 3.58 22.88 -66.60
N GLU A 426 3.40 24.14 -66.23
CA GLU A 426 3.79 24.69 -64.94
C GLU A 426 2.55 24.75 -64.03
N MET A 427 2.64 24.21 -62.82
CA MET A 427 1.55 24.10 -61.86
C MET A 427 1.96 24.54 -60.46
N SER A 428 1.02 25.14 -59.75
CA SER A 428 1.10 25.43 -58.31
C SER A 428 0.33 24.37 -57.51
N PRO A 429 0.90 23.82 -56.41
CA PRO A 429 0.22 22.85 -55.55
C PRO A 429 -0.86 23.50 -54.68
N GLU A 430 -1.76 22.67 -54.16
CA GLU A 430 -2.78 23.06 -53.19
C GLU A 430 -2.13 23.60 -51.90
N GLN A 431 -2.60 24.74 -51.44
CA GLN A 431 -2.21 25.33 -50.16
C GLN A 431 -3.41 25.31 -49.21
N LEU A 432 -3.26 24.66 -48.06
CA LEU A 432 -4.27 24.68 -47.00
C LEU A 432 -4.30 26.05 -46.29
N ALA A 433 -5.47 26.44 -45.80
CA ALA A 433 -5.64 27.62 -44.97
C ALA A 433 -5.07 27.41 -43.57
N ASP A 434 -4.48 28.45 -42.98
CA ASP A 434 -4.10 28.44 -41.58
C ASP A 434 -5.34 28.48 -40.67
N THR A 435 -5.18 28.00 -39.44
CA THR A 435 -6.21 28.01 -38.41
C THR A 435 -5.70 28.60 -37.09
N LEU A 436 -6.65 29.09 -36.30
CA LEU A 436 -6.45 29.62 -34.95
C LEU A 436 -7.57 29.05 -34.07
N THR A 437 -7.21 28.43 -32.95
CA THR A 437 -8.16 27.84 -32.00
C THR A 437 -8.13 28.63 -30.69
N LEU A 438 -9.31 29.03 -30.19
CA LEU A 438 -9.51 29.65 -28.88
C LEU A 438 -10.64 28.91 -28.14
N GLY A 439 -10.29 28.22 -27.06
CA GLY A 439 -11.22 27.39 -26.30
C GLY A 439 -11.82 26.30 -27.19
N SER A 440 -13.15 26.25 -27.28
CA SER A 440 -13.88 25.30 -28.14
C SER A 440 -13.97 25.71 -29.61
N ASP A 441 -13.57 26.94 -29.95
CA ASP A 441 -13.84 27.53 -31.27
C ASP A 441 -12.58 27.50 -32.14
N THR A 442 -12.68 26.94 -33.34
CA THR A 442 -11.63 26.98 -34.36
C THR A 442 -12.01 27.93 -35.49
N TYR A 443 -11.09 28.84 -35.80
CA TYR A 443 -11.21 29.87 -36.84
C TYR A 443 -10.27 29.58 -38.01
N THR A 444 -10.75 29.78 -39.23
CA THR A 444 -9.98 29.49 -40.47
C THR A 444 -9.74 30.78 -41.25
N PHE A 445 -8.51 30.97 -41.74
CA PHE A 445 -8.15 32.14 -42.53
C PHE A 445 -8.59 32.03 -44.00
N SER A 446 -9.23 33.07 -44.55
CA SER A 446 -9.77 33.07 -45.93
C SER A 446 -9.66 34.43 -46.61
N SER A 447 -9.73 34.45 -47.95
CA SER A 447 -9.84 35.69 -48.75
C SER A 447 -11.28 36.22 -48.84
N THR A 448 -12.28 35.44 -48.42
CA THR A 448 -13.71 35.79 -48.47
C THR A 448 -14.34 35.86 -47.07
N ASN A 449 -15.37 36.68 -46.91
CA ASN A 449 -16.03 36.98 -45.62
C ASN A 449 -17.20 36.03 -45.27
N SER A 450 -17.25 34.81 -45.80
CA SER A 450 -18.47 33.99 -45.75
C SER A 450 -18.46 32.91 -44.64
N GLY A 451 -18.68 33.30 -43.38
CA GLY A 451 -18.92 32.35 -42.28
C GLY A 451 -18.62 32.93 -40.90
N ALA A 452 -19.21 32.35 -39.84
CA ALA A 452 -19.03 32.83 -38.45
C ALA A 452 -17.61 32.63 -37.91
N ASN A 453 -16.90 31.60 -38.37
CA ASN A 453 -15.55 31.25 -37.91
C ASN A 453 -14.49 31.49 -39.00
N ILE A 454 -14.71 32.45 -39.91
CA ILE A 454 -13.78 32.74 -41.00
C ILE A 454 -13.12 34.09 -40.78
N ILE A 455 -11.80 34.09 -40.62
CA ILE A 455 -11.00 35.32 -40.50
C ILE A 455 -10.53 35.76 -41.88
N LYS A 456 -10.99 36.94 -42.30
CA LYS A 456 -10.54 37.50 -43.57
C LYS A 456 -9.10 38.00 -43.48
N ILE A 457 -8.34 37.67 -44.53
CA ILE A 457 -7.01 38.20 -44.76
C ILE A 457 -7.08 39.32 -45.79
N ASN A 458 -6.34 40.40 -45.51
CA ASN A 458 -6.02 41.43 -46.50
C ASN A 458 -4.54 41.26 -46.93
N PRO A 459 -4.26 40.65 -48.09
CA PRO A 459 -2.89 40.38 -48.53
C PRO A 459 -2.04 41.64 -48.74
N GLU A 460 -2.68 42.78 -49.00
CA GLU A 460 -2.04 44.09 -49.19
C GLU A 460 -2.09 44.97 -47.92
N GLY A 461 -2.71 44.48 -46.84
CA GLY A 461 -2.84 45.20 -45.58
C GLY A 461 -1.57 45.17 -44.74
N ASP A 462 -1.50 46.05 -43.74
CA ASP A 462 -0.46 45.97 -42.71
C ASP A 462 -0.87 45.00 -41.58
N PHE A 463 0.07 44.68 -40.68
CA PHE A 463 -0.23 43.80 -39.54
C PHE A 463 -1.32 44.36 -38.62
N SER A 464 -1.51 45.68 -38.59
CA SER A 464 -2.54 46.33 -37.77
C SER A 464 -3.94 46.10 -38.34
N GLU A 465 -4.10 46.09 -39.65
CA GLU A 465 -5.34 45.71 -40.33
C GLU A 465 -5.66 44.23 -40.10
N GLN A 466 -4.66 43.35 -40.18
CA GLN A 466 -4.88 41.93 -39.92
C GLN A 466 -5.30 41.68 -38.46
N VAL A 467 -4.72 42.41 -37.51
CA VAL A 467 -5.15 42.39 -36.11
C VAL A 467 -6.59 42.86 -35.95
N ARG A 468 -7.04 43.89 -36.68
CA ARG A 468 -8.45 44.32 -36.63
C ARG A 468 -9.39 43.24 -37.14
N SER A 469 -9.02 42.52 -38.20
CA SER A 469 -9.82 41.40 -38.74
C SER A 469 -9.93 40.24 -37.74
N ILE A 470 -8.81 39.88 -37.09
CA ILE A 470 -8.82 38.84 -36.04
C ILE A 470 -9.65 39.34 -34.85
N TYR A 471 -9.41 40.56 -34.36
CA TYR A 471 -10.15 41.14 -33.23
C TYR A 471 -11.66 41.18 -33.47
N ALA A 472 -12.11 41.61 -34.65
CA ALA A 472 -13.53 41.74 -34.96
C ALA A 472 -14.29 40.42 -34.78
N ILE A 473 -13.69 39.30 -35.18
CA ILE A 473 -14.31 37.97 -35.04
C ILE A 473 -14.14 37.43 -33.62
N LEU A 474 -12.97 37.60 -33.01
CA LEU A 474 -12.72 37.08 -31.66
C LEU A 474 -13.48 37.83 -30.56
N SER A 475 -13.93 39.07 -30.80
CA SER A 475 -14.66 39.88 -29.82
C SER A 475 -15.94 39.22 -29.28
N GLY A 476 -16.52 38.27 -30.02
CA GLY A 476 -17.69 37.48 -29.61
C GLY A 476 -17.38 36.14 -28.94
N ASN A 477 -16.12 35.82 -28.67
CA ASN A 477 -15.71 34.51 -28.16
C ASN A 477 -16.35 34.18 -26.79
N SER A 478 -16.71 32.91 -26.58
CA SER A 478 -17.37 32.44 -25.35
C SER A 478 -16.43 32.35 -24.14
N SER A 479 -15.12 32.21 -24.36
CA SER A 479 -14.12 31.89 -23.35
C SER A 479 -13.25 33.10 -22.94
N PHE A 480 -13.06 34.09 -23.82
CA PHE A 480 -12.20 35.25 -23.59
C PHE A 480 -12.92 36.59 -23.80
N ASP A 481 -12.60 37.56 -22.95
CA ASP A 481 -12.72 38.98 -23.22
C ASP A 481 -11.48 39.40 -24.05
N VAL A 482 -11.72 39.92 -25.25
CA VAL A 482 -10.65 40.21 -26.20
C VAL A 482 -10.49 41.72 -26.34
N SER A 483 -9.25 42.22 -26.32
CA SER A 483 -8.95 43.64 -26.54
C SER A 483 -7.81 43.82 -27.54
N ASN A 484 -7.90 44.89 -28.33
CA ASN A 484 -6.84 45.28 -29.26
C ASN A 484 -5.94 46.31 -28.57
N THR A 485 -4.69 45.95 -28.30
CA THR A 485 -3.74 46.78 -27.56
C THR A 485 -2.85 47.66 -28.46
N GLY A 486 -2.99 47.54 -29.79
CA GLY A 486 -2.03 48.12 -30.74
C GLY A 486 -0.78 47.23 -30.93
N ASP A 487 0.10 47.63 -31.85
CA ASP A 487 1.37 46.96 -32.16
C ASP A 487 1.27 45.48 -32.57
N ALA A 488 0.38 45.18 -33.52
CA ALA A 488 0.16 43.83 -34.04
C ALA A 488 -0.20 42.78 -32.95
N LYS A 489 -0.71 43.22 -31.80
CA LYS A 489 -1.00 42.38 -30.63
C LYS A 489 -2.47 42.46 -30.18
N ILE A 490 -3.02 41.30 -29.87
CA ILE A 490 -4.35 41.11 -29.28
C ILE A 490 -4.16 40.55 -27.88
N SER A 491 -4.78 41.19 -26.90
CA SER A 491 -4.81 40.71 -25.52
C SER A 491 -6.06 39.87 -25.28
N LEU A 492 -5.86 38.74 -24.60
CA LEU A 492 -6.90 37.80 -24.21
C LEU A 492 -6.98 37.81 -22.68
N VAL A 493 -8.17 38.03 -22.15
CA VAL A 493 -8.46 37.90 -20.72
C VAL A 493 -9.54 36.85 -20.56
N SER A 494 -9.27 35.80 -19.78
CA SER A 494 -10.26 34.73 -19.56
C SER A 494 -11.55 35.29 -18.93
N LYS A 495 -12.72 34.88 -19.44
CA LYS A 495 -14.01 35.20 -18.81
C LYS A 495 -14.19 34.49 -17.47
N VAL A 496 -13.58 33.32 -17.32
CA VAL A 496 -13.52 32.56 -16.07
C VAL A 496 -12.34 33.07 -15.23
N ALA A 497 -12.63 33.65 -14.07
CA ALA A 497 -11.61 34.00 -13.08
C ALA A 497 -11.13 32.73 -12.34
N GLY A 498 -9.87 32.70 -11.92
CA GLY A 498 -9.29 31.54 -11.24
C GLY A 498 -8.21 30.81 -12.03
N ALA A 499 -7.60 29.82 -11.39
CA ALA A 499 -6.56 28.98 -11.98
C ALA A 499 -7.07 28.16 -13.17
N SER A 500 -8.38 27.87 -13.21
CA SER A 500 -9.06 27.25 -14.35
C SER A 500 -8.92 28.05 -15.65
N GLY A 501 -8.81 29.38 -15.57
CA GLY A 501 -8.58 30.23 -16.74
C GLY A 501 -7.24 29.99 -17.43
N ASN A 502 -6.24 29.45 -16.71
CA ASN A 502 -4.92 29.13 -17.26
C ASN A 502 -4.97 27.89 -18.18
N LYS A 503 -6.02 27.08 -18.11
CA LYS A 503 -6.16 25.82 -18.84
C LYS A 503 -6.93 25.96 -20.16
N ILE A 504 -7.40 27.16 -20.51
CA ILE A 504 -8.16 27.39 -21.75
C ILE A 504 -7.20 27.36 -22.94
N GLU A 505 -7.45 26.47 -23.90
CA GLU A 505 -6.57 26.26 -25.05
C GLU A 505 -6.53 27.48 -25.98
N VAL A 506 -5.32 27.87 -26.38
CA VAL A 506 -5.09 28.84 -27.46
C VAL A 506 -3.95 28.31 -28.34
N SER A 507 -4.26 27.96 -29.59
CA SER A 507 -3.30 27.29 -30.50
C SER A 507 -3.46 27.75 -31.95
N THR A 508 -2.45 27.55 -32.79
CA THR A 508 -2.49 27.90 -34.23
C THR A 508 -1.77 26.85 -35.08
N SER A 509 -2.20 26.66 -36.32
CA SER A 509 -1.50 25.82 -37.29
C SER A 509 -0.21 26.47 -37.84
N ASN A 510 -0.02 27.78 -37.65
CA ASN A 510 1.14 28.52 -38.17
C ASN A 510 1.79 29.44 -37.11
N PRO A 511 2.67 28.87 -36.26
CA PRO A 511 3.36 29.61 -35.20
C PRO A 511 4.33 30.68 -35.72
N SER A 512 4.73 30.60 -37.00
CA SER A 512 5.61 31.58 -37.63
C SER A 512 4.87 32.86 -38.00
N ALA A 513 3.56 32.76 -38.30
CA ALA A 513 2.69 33.90 -38.58
C ALA A 513 2.04 34.46 -37.31
N LEU A 514 1.61 33.59 -36.39
CA LEU A 514 0.94 33.96 -35.15
C LEU A 514 1.74 33.47 -33.94
N GLN A 515 2.34 34.40 -33.19
CA GLN A 515 2.94 34.07 -31.91
C GLN A 515 1.88 34.10 -30.81
N ILE A 516 1.68 32.97 -30.15
CA ILE A 516 0.74 32.83 -29.04
C ILE A 516 1.51 32.86 -27.71
N THR A 517 1.04 33.69 -26.79
CA THR A 517 1.36 33.61 -25.37
C THR A 517 0.15 32.99 -24.68
N PRO A 518 0.25 31.73 -24.20
CA PRO A 518 -0.86 31.05 -23.53
C PRO A 518 -1.37 31.84 -22.31
N PRO A 519 -2.67 31.72 -21.97
CA PRO A 519 -3.23 32.34 -20.79
C PRO A 519 -2.51 31.88 -19.52
N ALA A 520 -2.00 32.81 -18.73
CA ALA A 520 -1.32 32.53 -17.47
C ALA A 520 -1.66 33.59 -16.41
N GLY A 521 -1.31 33.30 -15.15
CA GLY A 521 -1.49 34.25 -14.04
C GLY A 521 -2.90 34.34 -13.46
N GLY A 522 -3.83 33.49 -13.91
CA GLY A 522 -5.11 33.29 -13.24
C GLY A 522 -4.91 32.62 -11.89
N GLN A 523 -5.53 33.16 -10.85
CA GLN A 523 -5.42 32.69 -9.47
C GLN A 523 -6.81 32.63 -8.87
N ASP A 524 -7.11 31.53 -8.16
CA ASP A 524 -8.38 31.40 -7.47
C ASP A 524 -8.52 32.44 -6.35
N ARG A 525 -9.75 32.69 -5.91
CA ARG A 525 -10.01 33.57 -4.77
C ARG A 525 -9.24 33.02 -3.56
N GLN A 526 -8.35 33.82 -2.99
CA GLN A 526 -7.61 33.42 -1.79
C GLN A 526 -8.28 34.03 -0.57
N SER A 527 -8.75 33.18 0.34
CA SER A 527 -9.00 33.60 1.73
C SER A 527 -7.64 33.60 2.43
N LEU A 528 -7.17 34.77 2.83
CA LEU A 528 -6.07 34.87 3.78
C LEU A 528 -6.67 34.71 5.16
N ASP A 529 -6.64 33.47 5.63
CA ASP A 529 -7.01 33.11 6.98
C ASP A 529 -5.81 33.44 7.90
N GLU A 530 -6.08 34.21 8.95
CA GLU A 530 -5.15 34.42 10.06
C GLU A 530 -5.16 33.16 10.90
N VAL A 531 -4.07 32.39 10.82
CA VAL A 531 -3.90 31.17 11.60
C VAL A 531 -3.71 31.52 13.07
N ARG A 532 -4.53 30.96 13.96
CA ARG A 532 -4.43 31.15 15.41
C ARG A 532 -4.16 29.80 16.06
N ASP A 533 -3.07 29.69 16.82
CA ASP A 533 -2.54 28.40 17.30
C ASP A 533 -2.15 27.47 16.15
N ARG A 534 -3.12 26.74 15.56
CA ARG A 534 -2.92 25.85 14.42
C ARG A 534 -3.98 26.10 13.36
N LYS A 535 -3.69 25.66 12.14
CA LYS A 535 -4.63 25.84 11.02
C LYS A 535 -5.85 24.94 11.20
N ASP A 536 -7.05 25.51 11.08
CA ASP A 536 -8.31 24.76 11.08
C ASP A 536 -8.28 23.70 9.95
N VAL A 537 -8.75 22.49 10.24
CA VAL A 537 -8.77 21.44 9.21
C VAL A 537 -10.00 21.53 8.30
N PRO A 538 -9.89 21.13 7.02
CA PRO A 538 -11.03 20.99 6.12
C PRO A 538 -12.10 20.03 6.67
N MET A 539 -13.37 20.27 6.38
CA MET A 539 -14.46 19.43 6.90
C MET A 539 -14.46 18.00 6.35
N ASN A 540 -13.81 17.70 5.23
CA ASN A 540 -13.66 16.34 4.71
C ASN A 540 -12.52 15.52 5.35
N THR A 541 -11.96 16.02 6.45
CA THR A 541 -10.91 15.35 7.22
C THR A 541 -11.40 14.07 7.89
N VAL A 542 -10.60 13.01 7.79
CA VAL A 542 -10.69 11.79 8.59
C VAL A 542 -9.85 11.97 9.84
N ILE A 543 -10.41 11.66 11.00
CA ILE A 543 -9.65 11.69 12.25
C ILE A 543 -8.87 10.40 12.36
N GLN A 544 -7.57 10.46 12.63
CA GLN A 544 -6.68 9.32 12.79
C GLN A 544 -6.03 9.36 14.18
N LEU A 545 -6.01 8.22 14.87
CA LEU A 545 -5.29 8.01 16.12
C LEU A 545 -4.36 6.81 15.97
N ASN A 546 -3.07 7.00 16.21
CA ASN A 546 -2.07 5.95 16.18
C ASN A 546 -1.65 5.54 17.60
N PHE A 547 -1.56 4.23 17.80
CA PHE A 547 -1.16 3.58 19.06
C PHE A 547 0.23 2.98 18.91
N ASP A 548 0.97 2.97 20.00
CA ASP A 548 2.31 2.37 20.09
C ASP A 548 2.26 0.84 19.96
N GLU A 549 1.14 0.24 20.35
CA GLU A 549 0.88 -1.18 20.22
C GLU A 549 -0.52 -1.52 19.67
N PRO A 550 -0.75 -2.78 19.24
CA PRO A 550 -2.03 -3.21 18.69
C PRO A 550 -3.19 -3.18 19.69
N VAL A 551 -4.22 -2.40 19.39
CA VAL A 551 -5.43 -2.30 20.21
C VAL A 551 -6.48 -3.35 19.86
N ASN A 552 -7.27 -3.75 20.85
CA ASN A 552 -8.37 -4.68 20.63
C ASN A 552 -9.52 -4.00 19.88
N PRO A 553 -9.88 -4.46 18.66
CA PRO A 553 -10.85 -3.77 17.82
C PRO A 553 -12.30 -3.87 18.32
N ILE A 554 -12.61 -4.80 19.23
CA ILE A 554 -14.00 -5.13 19.61
C ILE A 554 -14.78 -3.94 20.21
N LYS A 555 -14.10 -3.01 20.89
CA LYS A 555 -14.73 -1.87 21.57
C LYS A 555 -14.41 -0.51 20.94
N ILE A 556 -13.55 -0.47 19.92
CA ILE A 556 -13.05 0.77 19.31
C ILE A 556 -13.27 0.83 17.79
N ALA A 557 -13.72 -0.26 17.16
CA ALA A 557 -14.12 -0.30 15.75
C ALA A 557 -15.61 -0.63 15.63
N GLY A 558 -16.31 0.03 14.70
CA GLY A 558 -17.74 -0.14 14.48
C GLY A 558 -18.44 1.17 14.16
N LEU A 559 -19.77 1.12 14.03
CA LEU A 559 -20.56 2.34 13.91
C LEU A 559 -20.41 3.18 15.18
N ALA A 560 -20.44 4.50 15.07
CA ALA A 560 -20.36 5.40 16.24
C ALA A 560 -21.41 5.03 17.30
N SER A 561 -22.60 4.60 16.87
CA SER A 561 -23.67 4.13 17.75
C SER A 561 -23.38 2.85 18.54
N GLU A 562 -22.43 2.04 18.08
CA GLU A 562 -22.05 0.78 18.74
C GLU A 562 -20.90 0.98 19.74
N VAL A 563 -20.07 2.00 19.53
CA VAL A 563 -18.84 2.22 20.31
C VAL A 563 -18.83 3.51 21.13
N ALA A 564 -19.88 4.34 21.07
CA ALA A 564 -19.95 5.65 21.73
C ALA A 564 -19.69 5.66 23.25
N ASP A 565 -19.89 4.52 23.92
CA ASP A 565 -19.57 4.35 25.35
C ASP A 565 -18.06 4.29 25.63
N TYR A 566 -17.26 3.97 24.61
CA TYR A 566 -15.81 3.73 24.70
C TYR A 566 -15.00 4.73 23.87
N ILE A 567 -15.47 5.08 22.67
CA ILE A 567 -14.86 6.10 21.81
C ILE A 567 -15.94 6.89 21.09
N LYS A 568 -15.84 8.22 21.10
CA LYS A 568 -16.77 9.10 20.39
C LYS A 568 -16.16 10.43 19.99
N VAL A 569 -16.71 11.00 18.92
CA VAL A 569 -16.49 12.38 18.51
C VAL A 569 -17.69 13.20 18.94
N VAL A 570 -17.46 14.30 19.65
CA VAL A 570 -18.50 15.13 20.25
C VAL A 570 -18.15 16.60 20.12
N ASN A 571 -19.14 17.46 20.37
CA ASN A 571 -18.90 18.88 20.58
C ASN A 571 -17.96 19.13 21.76
N TYR A 572 -16.93 19.96 21.56
CA TYR A 572 -15.99 20.31 22.62
C TYR A 572 -16.66 21.02 23.80
N LYS A 573 -17.67 21.85 23.51
CA LYS A 573 -18.41 22.67 24.47
C LYS A 573 -19.02 21.79 25.57
N ALA A 574 -18.59 22.01 26.82
CA ALA A 574 -18.96 21.16 27.95
C ALA A 574 -20.46 21.25 28.31
N ASP A 575 -21.08 22.40 28.08
CA ASP A 575 -22.51 22.67 28.27
C ASP A 575 -23.36 22.43 27.01
N SER A 576 -22.83 21.70 26.02
CA SER A 576 -23.62 21.25 24.87
C SER A 576 -24.68 20.23 25.29
N PHE A 577 -25.83 20.31 24.64
CA PHE A 577 -27.05 19.60 25.01
C PHE A 577 -27.04 18.16 24.49
N ALA A 578 -27.50 17.25 25.36
CA ALA A 578 -27.73 15.85 25.04
C ALA A 578 -28.98 15.67 24.13
N ASP A 579 -29.14 14.46 23.60
CA ASP A 579 -30.27 14.04 22.77
C ASP A 579 -31.63 14.40 23.38
N GLY A 580 -32.54 14.85 22.51
CA GLY A 580 -33.91 15.22 22.88
C GLY A 580 -34.08 16.59 23.57
N LEU A 581 -33.00 17.28 23.95
CA LEU A 581 -33.08 18.62 24.53
C LEU A 581 -33.34 19.71 23.46
N PRO A 582 -34.07 20.80 23.79
CA PRO A 582 -34.31 21.89 22.85
C PRO A 582 -33.03 22.60 22.41
N CYS A 583 -32.92 22.92 21.13
CA CYS A 583 -31.76 23.59 20.54
C CYS A 583 -32.17 24.68 19.53
N VAL A 584 -31.27 25.62 19.26
CA VAL A 584 -31.48 26.67 18.25
C VAL A 584 -30.57 26.45 17.04
N ALA A 585 -29.32 26.07 17.29
CA ALA A 585 -28.30 25.79 16.28
C ALA A 585 -27.67 24.41 16.49
N ASP A 586 -27.04 23.88 15.44
CA ASP A 586 -26.32 22.60 15.49
C ASP A 586 -25.23 22.60 16.57
N SER A 587 -24.52 23.72 16.73
CA SER A 587 -23.46 23.91 17.74
C SER A 587 -23.95 23.90 19.19
N ASP A 588 -25.26 23.92 19.43
CA ASP A 588 -25.81 23.73 20.78
C ASP A 588 -25.76 22.25 21.20
N CYS A 589 -25.75 21.32 20.26
CA CYS A 589 -25.90 19.89 20.51
C CYS A 589 -24.55 19.16 20.61
N GLN A 590 -24.49 18.09 21.42
CA GLN A 590 -23.32 17.22 21.52
C GLN A 590 -22.96 16.54 20.20
N SER A 591 -23.98 16.21 19.40
CA SER A 591 -23.84 15.59 18.08
C SER A 591 -23.60 16.57 16.93
N TYR A 592 -23.62 17.89 17.19
CA TYR A 592 -23.69 18.92 16.14
C TYR A 592 -24.91 18.76 15.21
N LYS A 593 -26.04 18.25 15.74
CA LYS A 593 -27.25 17.97 14.97
C LYS A 593 -28.51 18.45 15.70
N CYS A 594 -29.07 19.58 15.24
CA CYS A 594 -30.27 20.21 15.77
C CYS A 594 -31.41 20.15 14.74
N GLU A 595 -32.33 19.19 14.89
CA GLU A 595 -33.39 18.91 13.93
C GLU A 595 -34.80 19.14 14.50
N GLY A 596 -35.78 19.37 13.63
CA GLY A 596 -37.17 19.56 14.01
C GLY A 596 -37.81 20.81 13.38
N ALA A 597 -39.07 21.05 13.70
CA ALA A 597 -39.80 22.22 13.22
C ALA A 597 -39.26 23.51 13.88
N VAL A 598 -39.37 24.63 13.18
CA VAL A 598 -38.97 25.96 13.70
C VAL A 598 -39.73 26.24 15.01
N GLY A 599 -39.00 26.49 16.10
CA GLY A 599 -39.56 26.71 17.45
C GLY A 599 -39.76 25.43 18.29
N ALA A 600 -39.47 24.25 17.74
CA ALA A 600 -39.55 22.96 18.42
C ALA A 600 -38.40 22.02 18.00
N LYS A 601 -37.22 22.59 17.69
CA LYS A 601 -36.04 21.80 17.36
C LYS A 601 -35.45 21.16 18.60
N THR A 602 -34.92 19.95 18.45
CA THR A 602 -34.24 19.20 19.50
C THR A 602 -32.93 18.62 18.99
N CYS A 603 -31.98 18.42 19.89
CA CYS A 603 -30.76 17.70 19.59
C CYS A 603 -31.06 16.24 19.23
N VAL A 604 -30.33 15.73 18.22
CA VAL A 604 -30.45 14.35 17.76
C VAL A 604 -29.11 13.65 17.92
N GLY A 605 -29.05 12.72 18.87
CA GLY A 605 -27.86 11.98 19.27
C GLY A 605 -26.92 12.74 20.22
N ASP A 606 -26.02 11.98 20.85
CA ASP A 606 -25.03 12.48 21.83
C ASP A 606 -23.59 12.49 21.28
N TYR A 607 -23.44 12.23 19.98
CA TYR A 607 -22.14 12.13 19.29
C TYR A 607 -22.32 12.40 17.80
N VAL A 608 -21.23 12.80 17.14
CA VAL A 608 -21.18 12.94 15.68
C VAL A 608 -21.33 11.55 15.07
N ALA A 609 -22.33 11.38 14.20
CA ALA A 609 -22.59 10.12 13.53
C ALA A 609 -21.49 9.80 12.51
N GLY A 610 -21.15 8.51 12.39
CA GLY A 610 -20.01 8.06 11.61
C GLY A 610 -19.60 6.64 11.97
N ARG A 611 -18.37 6.27 11.61
CA ARG A 611 -17.82 4.94 11.83
C ARG A 611 -16.35 5.00 12.21
N PHE A 612 -15.97 4.20 13.20
CA PHE A 612 -14.59 3.95 13.58
C PHE A 612 -14.06 2.70 12.90
N ILE A 613 -12.84 2.77 12.37
CA ILE A 613 -12.19 1.68 11.63
C ILE A 613 -10.81 1.47 12.22
N VAL A 614 -10.49 0.22 12.58
CA VAL A 614 -9.14 -0.15 13.00
C VAL A 614 -8.37 -0.73 11.82
N SER A 615 -7.12 -0.28 11.62
CA SER A 615 -6.27 -0.66 10.51
C SER A 615 -4.78 -0.69 10.93
N ASN A 616 -3.87 -0.90 9.98
CA ASN A 616 -2.42 -0.89 10.19
C ASN A 616 -1.93 -1.84 11.30
N ALA A 617 -2.23 -3.14 11.14
CA ALA A 617 -1.95 -4.16 12.16
C ALA A 617 -2.54 -3.81 13.55
N TYR A 618 -3.75 -3.24 13.53
CA TYR A 618 -4.52 -2.82 14.71
C TYR A 618 -3.88 -1.69 15.53
N ARG A 619 -2.95 -0.92 14.95
CA ARG A 619 -2.30 0.24 15.60
C ARG A 619 -2.91 1.58 15.23
N THR A 620 -3.88 1.63 14.31
CA THR A 620 -4.49 2.89 13.87
C THR A 620 -6.01 2.81 13.96
N VAL A 621 -6.64 3.80 14.59
CA VAL A 621 -8.09 4.02 14.60
C VAL A 621 -8.41 5.25 13.74
N GLU A 622 -9.35 5.11 12.82
CA GLU A 622 -9.83 6.20 11.97
C GLU A 622 -11.32 6.43 12.17
N PHE A 623 -11.75 7.69 12.28
CA PHE A 623 -13.16 8.07 12.28
C PHE A 623 -13.54 8.78 10.99
N ILE A 624 -14.59 8.27 10.35
CA ILE A 624 -15.19 8.87 9.15
C ILE A 624 -16.64 9.21 9.49
N SER A 625 -17.02 10.48 9.31
CA SER A 625 -18.41 10.95 9.43
C SER A 625 -19.33 10.22 8.44
N ASP A 626 -20.63 10.21 8.69
CA ASP A 626 -21.64 9.71 7.74
C ASP A 626 -22.37 10.83 6.96
N LYS A 627 -22.05 12.10 7.24
CA LYS A 627 -22.63 13.26 6.56
C LYS A 627 -21.98 13.48 5.20
N GLU A 628 -22.64 13.03 4.14
CA GLU A 628 -22.21 13.29 2.75
C GLU A 628 -22.13 14.79 2.45
N CYS A 629 -21.05 15.24 1.82
CA CYS A 629 -20.79 16.66 1.53
C CYS A 629 -20.12 16.92 0.18
N GLY A 630 -19.68 15.88 -0.53
CA GLY A 630 -18.95 16.04 -1.79
C GLY A 630 -18.71 14.72 -2.49
N VAL A 631 -18.00 14.80 -3.62
CA VAL A 631 -17.60 13.65 -4.42
C VAL A 631 -16.15 13.85 -4.85
N ASN A 632 -15.32 12.81 -4.72
CA ASN A 632 -13.90 12.88 -5.10
C ASN A 632 -13.69 12.64 -6.61
N GLY A 633 -12.44 12.77 -7.09
CA GLY A 633 -12.09 12.58 -8.50
C GLY A 633 -12.38 11.19 -9.09
N CYS A 634 -12.74 10.21 -8.26
CA CYS A 634 -13.14 8.87 -8.66
C CYS A 634 -14.66 8.68 -8.73
N GLY A 635 -15.44 9.70 -8.41
CA GLY A 635 -16.91 9.59 -8.33
C GLY A 635 -17.39 8.99 -7.01
N GLU A 636 -16.54 8.93 -5.98
CA GLU A 636 -16.91 8.41 -4.66
C GLU A 636 -17.40 9.53 -3.76
N LYS A 637 -18.42 9.24 -2.94
CA LYS A 637 -18.89 10.16 -1.91
C LYS A 637 -17.80 10.48 -0.89
N ILE A 638 -17.69 11.76 -0.55
CA ILE A 638 -16.90 12.33 0.53
C ILE A 638 -17.85 12.64 1.69
N TYR A 639 -17.43 12.29 2.91
CA TYR A 639 -18.19 12.54 4.12
C TYR A 639 -17.49 13.57 5.00
N CYS A 640 -18.22 14.57 5.48
CA CYS A 640 -17.65 15.68 6.21
C CYS A 640 -18.02 15.66 7.69
N LEU A 641 -17.05 16.03 8.51
CA LEU A 641 -17.30 16.55 9.85
C LEU A 641 -18.19 17.80 9.77
N PRO A 642 -18.88 18.18 10.86
CA PRO A 642 -19.59 19.45 10.92
C PRO A 642 -18.64 20.64 10.60
N GLY A 643 -18.93 21.42 9.56
CA GLY A 643 -18.10 22.59 9.21
C GLY A 643 -18.31 23.75 10.19
N GLY A 644 -17.25 24.52 10.44
CA GLY A 644 -17.25 25.63 11.40
C GLY A 644 -17.45 25.17 12.84
N SER A 645 -16.92 23.99 13.19
CA SER A 645 -17.14 23.34 14.48
C SER A 645 -15.87 23.19 15.30
N HIS A 646 -16.03 23.16 16.62
CA HIS A 646 -15.01 22.73 17.56
C HIS A 646 -15.37 21.34 18.09
N LEU A 647 -14.62 20.33 17.66
CA LEU A 647 -14.88 18.93 17.98
C LEU A 647 -13.85 18.41 18.98
N ALA A 648 -14.26 17.40 19.74
CA ALA A 648 -13.40 16.65 20.64
C ALA A 648 -13.57 15.15 20.43
N VAL A 649 -12.46 14.42 20.42
CA VAL A 649 -12.45 12.96 20.53
C VAL A 649 -12.33 12.60 22.00
N LYS A 650 -13.15 11.65 22.46
CA LYS A 650 -13.09 11.11 23.82
C LYS A 650 -12.95 9.60 23.75
N MET A 651 -11.99 9.07 24.51
CA MET A 651 -11.76 7.64 24.70
C MET A 651 -11.83 7.30 26.18
N LYS A 652 -12.52 6.19 26.46
CA LYS A 652 -12.70 5.66 27.82
C LYS A 652 -11.89 4.38 27.99
N THR A 653 -11.15 4.30 29.08
CA THR A 653 -10.36 3.13 29.47
C THR A 653 -11.21 2.04 30.10
N ALA A 654 -10.67 0.82 30.13
CA ALA A 654 -11.36 -0.31 30.72
C ALA A 654 -11.17 -0.34 32.24
N ASP A 655 -12.13 -0.91 32.96
CA ASP A 655 -11.92 -1.24 34.36
C ASP A 655 -10.79 -2.26 34.50
N LEU A 656 -10.05 -2.14 35.59
CA LEU A 656 -8.96 -3.04 35.97
C LEU A 656 -9.49 -4.34 36.56
N LYS A 657 -8.68 -5.39 36.46
CA LYS A 657 -8.96 -6.68 37.07
C LYS A 657 -9.11 -6.57 38.58
N THR A 658 -10.22 -7.08 39.12
CA THR A 658 -10.51 -6.98 40.55
C THR A 658 -9.86 -8.09 41.37
N CYS A 659 -9.62 -7.81 42.66
CA CYS A 659 -9.15 -8.78 43.65
C CYS A 659 -10.01 -8.69 44.92
N SER A 660 -10.07 -9.77 45.70
CA SER A 660 -10.72 -9.79 47.02
C SER A 660 -9.70 -9.83 48.15
N THR A 661 -8.60 -10.55 47.96
CA THR A 661 -7.53 -10.71 48.96
C THR A 661 -6.15 -10.71 48.31
N ASN A 662 -5.08 -10.49 49.09
CA ASN A 662 -3.70 -10.59 48.60
C ASN A 662 -3.38 -11.97 48.00
N ALA A 663 -4.12 -13.03 48.38
CA ALA A 663 -3.95 -14.36 47.79
C ALA A 663 -4.22 -14.36 46.28
N ASP A 664 -5.19 -13.57 45.83
CA ASP A 664 -5.56 -13.43 44.41
C ASP A 664 -4.45 -12.78 43.59
N CYS A 665 -3.56 -12.02 44.24
CA CYS A 665 -2.50 -11.24 43.63
C CYS A 665 -1.13 -11.95 43.64
N THR A 666 -1.02 -13.12 44.27
CA THR A 666 0.25 -13.84 44.43
C THR A 666 0.90 -14.23 43.09
N ALA A 667 0.11 -14.37 42.02
CA ALA A 667 0.58 -14.70 40.68
C ALA A 667 1.12 -13.50 39.88
N TYR A 668 0.96 -12.26 40.37
CA TYR A 668 1.20 -11.04 39.61
C TYR A 668 2.41 -10.24 40.08
N SER A 669 3.41 -10.86 40.71
CA SER A 669 4.62 -10.17 41.18
C SER A 669 5.18 -9.18 40.13
N PRO A 670 5.44 -7.91 40.49
CA PRO A 670 5.46 -7.35 41.85
C PRO A 670 4.10 -6.91 42.43
N TYR A 671 2.99 -7.03 41.69
CA TYR A 671 1.65 -6.60 42.08
C TYR A 671 0.94 -7.59 43.02
N ASN A 672 1.48 -7.78 44.23
CA ASN A 672 1.02 -8.81 45.17
C ASN A 672 0.09 -8.30 46.29
N ILE A 673 -0.29 -7.02 46.27
CA ILE A 673 -1.12 -6.40 47.31
C ILE A 673 -2.52 -6.13 46.74
N CYS A 674 -3.56 -6.67 47.35
CA CYS A 674 -4.94 -6.34 46.97
C CYS A 674 -5.41 -5.09 47.73
N SER A 675 -5.56 -3.99 47.01
CA SER A 675 -5.81 -2.67 47.60
C SER A 675 -6.94 -1.93 46.88
N PRO A 676 -7.70 -1.06 47.59
CA PRO A 676 -8.77 -0.27 47.00
C PRO A 676 -8.23 0.77 46.02
N THR A 677 -8.98 0.99 44.94
CA THR A 677 -8.74 2.06 43.96
C THR A 677 -9.75 3.21 44.14
N SER A 678 -9.47 4.34 43.49
CA SER A 678 -10.40 5.48 43.38
C SER A 678 -11.69 5.13 42.62
N LEU A 679 -11.77 3.97 41.96
CA LEU A 679 -12.93 3.48 41.22
C LEU A 679 -13.95 2.72 42.10
N GLY A 680 -13.64 2.51 43.38
CA GLY A 680 -14.55 1.87 44.34
C GLY A 680 -14.48 0.33 44.37
N TYR A 681 -13.47 -0.27 43.73
CA TYR A 681 -13.16 -1.69 43.83
C TYR A 681 -11.65 -1.89 44.12
N ASN A 682 -11.30 -3.09 44.57
CA ASN A 682 -9.90 -3.45 44.85
C ASN A 682 -9.24 -4.07 43.61
N THR A 683 -7.98 -3.73 43.36
CA THR A 683 -7.12 -4.33 42.32
C THR A 683 -5.78 -4.74 42.93
N CYS A 684 -5.06 -5.61 42.22
CA CYS A 684 -3.71 -5.98 42.61
C CYS A 684 -2.77 -4.81 42.33
N GLN A 685 -1.96 -4.43 43.31
CA GLN A 685 -1.03 -3.30 43.29
C GLN A 685 0.36 -3.75 43.73
N ASP A 686 1.38 -3.04 43.27
CA ASP A 686 2.75 -3.18 43.76
C ASP A 686 2.95 -2.42 45.09
N ILE A 687 4.20 -2.36 45.57
CA ILE A 687 4.54 -1.67 46.84
C ILE A 687 4.42 -0.14 46.73
N ASP A 688 4.50 0.40 45.52
CA ASP A 688 4.41 1.84 45.23
C ASP A 688 2.95 2.27 44.98
N GLY A 689 2.01 1.31 44.93
CA GLY A 689 0.59 1.54 44.73
C GLY A 689 0.16 1.54 43.25
N ASN A 690 1.05 1.19 42.32
CA ASN A 690 0.71 1.09 40.91
C ASN A 690 -0.16 -0.14 40.68
N ASN A 691 -1.20 -0.02 39.86
CA ASN A 691 -2.13 -1.12 39.64
C ASN A 691 -1.61 -2.10 38.59
N TYR A 692 -2.02 -3.36 38.73
CA TYR A 692 -1.83 -4.37 37.70
C TYR A 692 -2.62 -3.97 36.45
N PRO A 693 -1.97 -3.84 35.28
CA PRO A 693 -2.54 -3.15 34.12
C PRO A 693 -3.64 -3.93 33.40
N SER A 694 -3.78 -5.23 33.69
CA SER A 694 -4.77 -6.08 33.04
C SER A 694 -6.20 -5.62 33.33
N ALA A 695 -7.01 -5.53 32.27
CA ALA A 695 -8.42 -5.19 32.32
C ALA A 695 -9.29 -6.29 32.95
N SER A 696 -10.48 -5.90 33.37
CA SER A 696 -11.54 -6.81 33.83
C SER A 696 -11.93 -7.81 32.74
N ALA A 697 -12.40 -8.98 33.16
CA ALA A 697 -12.88 -10.03 32.25
C ALA A 697 -14.05 -9.54 31.36
N GLN A 698 -14.81 -8.56 31.83
CA GLN A 698 -15.77 -7.82 31.01
C GLN A 698 -15.10 -6.57 30.46
N ILE A 699 -14.63 -6.63 29.22
CA ILE A 699 -14.01 -5.50 28.54
C ILE A 699 -15.06 -4.40 28.36
N ASN A 700 -14.92 -3.31 29.12
CA ASN A 700 -15.85 -2.17 29.15
C ASN A 700 -15.15 -0.83 28.83
N GLY A 701 -14.01 -0.89 28.14
CA GLY A 701 -13.26 0.25 27.63
C GLY A 701 -12.17 -0.20 26.66
N VAL A 702 -11.29 0.73 26.29
CA VAL A 702 -10.18 0.47 25.37
C VAL A 702 -9.09 -0.37 26.06
N VAL A 703 -8.66 -1.43 25.38
CA VAL A 703 -7.60 -2.35 25.81
C VAL A 703 -6.72 -2.74 24.63
N ASP A 704 -5.50 -3.20 24.88
CA ASP A 704 -4.64 -3.81 23.87
C ASP A 704 -5.05 -5.26 23.54
N LEU A 705 -4.31 -5.91 22.65
CA LEU A 705 -4.47 -7.35 22.38
C LEU A 705 -3.92 -8.26 23.49
N ALA A 706 -3.16 -7.74 24.46
CA ALA A 706 -2.71 -8.45 25.67
C ALA A 706 -3.70 -8.33 26.86
N LEU A 707 -4.80 -7.59 26.66
CA LEU A 707 -5.83 -7.21 27.62
C LEU A 707 -5.36 -6.29 28.75
N ASN A 708 -4.39 -5.40 28.51
CA ASN A 708 -4.07 -4.29 29.41
C ASN A 708 -5.00 -3.10 29.11
N SER A 709 -5.42 -2.40 30.16
CA SER A 709 -6.24 -1.19 30.06
C SER A 709 -5.43 -0.04 29.47
N PHE A 710 -6.02 0.70 28.53
CA PHE A 710 -5.40 1.86 27.91
C PHE A 710 -4.92 2.90 28.92
N ASP A 711 -3.78 3.54 28.61
CA ASP A 711 -3.12 4.58 29.40
C ASP A 711 -3.10 5.89 28.61
N GLY A 712 -4.04 6.78 28.94
CA GLY A 712 -4.18 8.07 28.27
C GLY A 712 -3.24 9.16 28.75
N ASP A 713 -2.69 9.09 29.97
CA ASP A 713 -1.76 10.12 30.49
C ASP A 713 -0.29 9.78 30.20
N ARG A 714 -0.05 8.57 29.67
CA ARG A 714 1.23 8.07 29.16
C ARG A 714 2.28 7.94 30.26
N ASN A 715 1.85 7.65 31.49
CA ASN A 715 2.74 7.43 32.63
C ASN A 715 3.20 5.97 32.79
N ASN A 716 2.73 5.08 31.90
CA ASN A 716 3.01 3.64 31.85
C ASN A 716 2.37 2.84 33.01
N VAL A 717 1.33 3.39 33.63
CA VAL A 717 0.52 2.80 34.71
C VAL A 717 -0.95 2.91 34.33
N SER A 718 -1.69 1.80 34.48
CA SER A 718 -3.15 1.84 34.31
C SER A 718 -3.84 2.18 35.64
N ASP A 719 -4.50 3.32 35.72
CA ASP A 719 -5.43 3.72 36.77
C ASP A 719 -6.92 3.46 36.44
N GLY A 720 -7.24 3.09 35.20
CA GLY A 720 -8.61 2.78 34.75
C GLY A 720 -9.44 4.04 34.43
N PRO A 721 -10.79 3.95 34.37
CA PRO A 721 -11.64 5.02 33.82
C PRO A 721 -11.88 6.19 34.78
N LEU A 722 -10.80 6.88 35.15
CA LEU A 722 -10.81 8.09 35.96
C LEU A 722 -10.94 9.36 35.09
N ASN A 723 -10.21 10.44 35.40
CA ASN A 723 -10.34 11.70 34.70
C ASN A 723 -9.70 11.69 33.31
N PHE A 724 -10.20 12.52 32.40
CA PHE A 724 -9.63 12.68 31.06
C PHE A 724 -8.32 13.46 31.06
N TYR A 725 -7.22 12.83 30.68
CA TYR A 725 -6.03 13.49 30.13
C TYR A 725 -6.41 14.19 28.82
N ASN A 726 -5.90 15.41 28.63
CA ASN A 726 -6.27 16.23 27.48
C ASN A 726 -5.03 16.79 26.77
N ASP A 727 -4.78 16.40 25.52
CA ASP A 727 -3.61 16.88 24.76
C ASP A 727 -3.68 18.39 24.43
N ASN A 728 -4.86 19.01 24.54
CA ASN A 728 -5.01 20.46 24.42
C ASN A 728 -4.49 21.25 25.63
N PHE A 729 -4.27 20.57 26.76
CA PHE A 729 -3.94 21.18 28.04
C PHE A 729 -2.43 21.20 28.29
N SER A 730 -1.98 22.20 29.04
CA SER A 730 -0.60 22.25 29.51
C SER A 730 -0.30 21.08 30.44
N ALA A 731 0.99 20.78 30.64
CA ALA A 731 1.40 19.76 31.62
C ALA A 731 0.89 20.09 33.05
N GLU A 732 0.81 21.39 33.40
CA GLU A 732 0.24 21.82 34.67
C GLU A 732 -1.25 21.51 34.76
N ASP A 733 -2.04 21.79 33.72
CA ASP A 733 -3.48 21.50 33.71
C ASP A 733 -3.79 19.99 33.73
N ASN A 734 -2.86 19.18 33.23
CA ASN A 734 -2.97 17.72 33.21
C ASN A 734 -2.53 17.01 34.50
N HIS A 735 -1.96 17.70 35.49
CA HIS A 735 -1.31 17.06 36.67
C HIS A 735 -2.19 16.10 37.49
N ASN A 736 -3.52 16.28 37.50
CA ASN A 736 -4.50 15.43 38.19
C ASN A 736 -5.39 14.61 37.24
N LYS A 737 -5.07 14.62 35.95
CA LYS A 737 -5.75 13.79 34.95
C LYS A 737 -5.14 12.39 34.95
N LYS A 738 -5.87 11.46 34.36
CA LYS A 738 -5.62 10.02 34.41
C LYS A 738 -5.92 9.42 33.04
N ASP A 739 -6.12 8.12 32.97
CA ASP A 739 -6.00 7.37 31.73
C ASP A 739 -7.11 7.60 30.69
N ASN A 740 -8.26 8.15 31.05
CA ASN A 740 -9.23 8.52 30.02
C ASN A 740 -8.59 9.57 29.11
N TYR A 741 -8.86 9.56 27.81
CA TYR A 741 -8.12 10.39 26.86
C TYR A 741 -9.03 11.29 26.04
N ARG A 742 -8.57 12.53 25.82
CA ARG A 742 -9.29 13.56 25.08
C ARG A 742 -8.31 14.42 24.29
N PHE A 743 -8.76 14.89 23.13
CA PHE A 743 -8.21 16.07 22.47
C PHE A 743 -9.31 16.75 21.64
N SER A 744 -9.05 17.95 21.15
CA SER A 744 -9.97 18.77 20.36
C SER A 744 -9.26 19.61 19.32
N PHE A 745 -10.01 19.94 18.26
CA PHE A 745 -9.51 20.65 17.09
C PHE A 745 -10.64 21.42 16.40
N PHE A 746 -10.30 22.45 15.63
CA PHE A 746 -11.26 23.22 14.83
C PHE A 746 -11.38 22.69 13.40
N VAL A 747 -12.61 22.75 12.89
CA VAL A 747 -12.99 22.35 11.54
C VAL A 747 -13.55 23.55 10.80
N ASN A 748 -12.93 23.92 9.68
CA ASN A 748 -13.43 24.99 8.81
C ASN A 748 -14.49 24.48 7.81
N ASN A 749 -15.08 25.39 7.03
CA ASN A 749 -16.11 25.07 6.04
C ASN A 749 -15.57 24.67 4.66
N THR A 750 -14.26 24.48 4.51
CA THR A 750 -13.62 24.17 3.23
C THR A 750 -13.50 22.67 3.00
N ILE A 751 -13.41 22.27 1.73
CA ILE A 751 -13.15 20.88 1.32
C ILE A 751 -11.81 20.87 0.58
N ASN A 752 -10.89 20.00 1.00
CA ASN A 752 -9.66 19.76 0.26
C ASN A 752 -9.88 18.65 -0.77
N LEU A 753 -9.80 18.99 -2.07
CA LEU A 753 -9.99 18.06 -3.18
C LEU A 753 -8.68 17.70 -3.91
N THR A 754 -7.53 17.97 -3.30
CA THR A 754 -6.22 17.73 -3.92
C THR A 754 -5.89 16.23 -3.86
N PRO A 755 -5.76 15.53 -5.00
CA PRO A 755 -5.44 14.11 -4.99
C PRO A 755 -4.02 13.84 -4.46
N PRO A 756 -3.80 12.72 -3.76
CA PRO A 756 -2.46 12.29 -3.36
C PRO A 756 -1.60 11.92 -4.57
N LYS A 757 -0.28 11.95 -4.37
CA LYS A 757 0.74 11.58 -5.34
C LYS A 757 1.78 10.67 -4.68
N ILE A 758 2.37 9.79 -5.48
CA ILE A 758 3.52 9.00 -5.03
C ILE A 758 4.80 9.80 -5.28
N GLU A 759 5.56 10.08 -4.23
CA GLU A 759 6.89 10.69 -4.35
C GLU A 759 7.89 9.68 -4.91
N SER A 760 7.95 8.50 -4.30
CA SER A 760 8.90 7.46 -4.70
C SER A 760 8.41 6.05 -4.37
N ILE A 761 8.93 5.08 -5.13
CA ILE A 761 8.76 3.64 -4.87
C ILE A 761 10.16 3.02 -4.83
N THR A 762 10.44 2.24 -3.79
CA THR A 762 11.69 1.48 -3.61
C THR A 762 11.35 0.02 -3.36
N PRO A 763 11.98 -0.95 -4.04
CA PRO A 763 12.96 -0.79 -5.11
C PRO A 763 12.37 -0.09 -6.33
N VAL A 764 13.22 0.65 -7.05
CA VAL A 764 12.82 1.37 -8.27
C VAL A 764 12.48 0.37 -9.37
N GLN A 765 11.62 0.80 -10.30
CA GLN A 765 11.20 -0.04 -11.42
C GLN A 765 12.40 -0.57 -12.23
N GLY A 766 12.42 -1.87 -12.50
CA GLY A 766 13.48 -2.54 -13.26
C GLY A 766 14.74 -2.87 -12.45
N ALA A 767 14.73 -2.65 -11.12
CA ALA A 767 15.83 -3.07 -10.26
C ALA A 767 16.05 -4.60 -10.32
N THR A 768 17.32 -5.00 -10.29
CA THR A 768 17.76 -6.40 -10.23
C THR A 768 18.53 -6.66 -8.94
N GLY A 769 18.59 -7.91 -8.49
CA GLY A 769 19.29 -8.26 -7.25
C GLY A 769 18.62 -7.76 -5.97
N VAL A 770 17.32 -7.48 -6.02
CA VAL A 770 16.51 -7.15 -4.84
C VAL A 770 16.45 -8.36 -3.91
N GLY A 771 16.57 -8.16 -2.59
CA GLY A 771 16.50 -9.25 -1.64
C GLY A 771 15.17 -10.00 -1.71
N LEU A 772 15.20 -11.33 -1.56
CA LEU A 772 14.01 -12.19 -1.71
C LEU A 772 12.88 -11.88 -0.71
N ALA A 773 13.21 -11.24 0.41
CA ALA A 773 12.28 -10.82 1.45
C ALA A 773 12.37 -9.31 1.73
N GLU A 774 13.02 -8.55 0.83
CA GLU A 774 13.15 -7.10 0.97
C GLU A 774 11.79 -6.43 0.71
N PRO A 775 11.26 -5.63 1.65
CA PRO A 775 9.94 -5.03 1.50
C PRO A 775 9.93 -3.92 0.45
N ILE A 776 8.76 -3.67 -0.13
CA ILE A 776 8.57 -2.61 -1.11
C ILE A 776 8.02 -1.37 -0.38
N LYS A 777 8.71 -0.25 -0.49
CA LYS A 777 8.38 1.03 0.12
C LYS A 777 7.71 1.96 -0.90
N ILE A 778 6.59 2.58 -0.53
CA ILE A 778 5.93 3.66 -1.27
C ILE A 778 5.90 4.89 -0.35
N ALA A 779 6.44 6.01 -0.82
CA ALA A 779 6.34 7.30 -0.14
C ALA A 779 5.25 8.14 -0.80
N TRP A 780 4.29 8.59 0.00
CA TRP A 780 3.20 9.47 -0.42
C TRP A 780 3.59 10.92 -0.13
N ASN A 781 3.01 11.88 -0.84
CA ASN A 781 3.27 13.32 -0.62
C ASN A 781 2.34 13.96 0.42
N THR A 782 1.50 13.16 1.07
CA THR A 782 0.46 13.59 2.03
C THR A 782 0.17 12.45 2.99
N LEU A 783 -0.55 12.75 4.07
CA LEU A 783 -1.14 11.74 4.94
C LEU A 783 -2.21 10.94 4.21
N MET A 784 -2.17 9.64 4.42
CA MET A 784 -3.04 8.67 3.77
C MET A 784 -3.98 8.01 4.77
N MET A 785 -5.16 7.59 4.29
CA MET A 785 -6.06 6.76 5.11
C MET A 785 -5.51 5.34 5.20
N ASN A 786 -5.10 4.92 6.39
CA ASN A 786 -4.58 3.59 6.68
C ASN A 786 -5.63 2.50 6.41
N SER A 787 -6.94 2.79 6.57
CA SER A 787 -8.01 1.85 6.19
C SER A 787 -8.13 1.59 4.69
N THR A 788 -7.51 2.42 3.84
CA THR A 788 -7.46 2.22 2.38
C THR A 788 -6.09 1.77 1.88
N LEU A 789 -5.03 1.99 2.65
CA LEU A 789 -3.69 1.43 2.43
C LEU A 789 -3.62 -0.05 2.84
N THR A 790 -4.54 -0.82 2.28
CA THR A 790 -4.63 -2.27 2.46
C THR A 790 -4.68 -2.98 1.11
N THR A 791 -4.92 -4.29 1.13
CA THR A 791 -4.72 -5.18 0.00
C THR A 791 -6.00 -5.46 -0.80
N GLY A 792 -5.88 -5.71 -2.11
CA GLY A 792 -7.00 -6.16 -2.94
C GLY A 792 -7.76 -5.01 -3.62
N SER A 793 -9.08 -5.01 -3.52
CA SER A 793 -9.94 -4.08 -4.24
C SER A 793 -11.21 -3.72 -3.47
N ARG A 794 -11.84 -2.63 -3.89
CA ARG A 794 -13.12 -2.15 -3.37
C ARG A 794 -14.06 -1.85 -4.53
N LYS A 795 -15.31 -2.30 -4.39
CA LYS A 795 -16.38 -1.95 -5.33
C LYS A 795 -17.01 -0.63 -4.93
N VAL A 796 -17.10 0.28 -5.89
CA VAL A 796 -17.62 1.63 -5.73
C VAL A 796 -18.79 1.81 -6.69
N ASN A 797 -19.93 2.23 -6.18
CA ASN A 797 -21.03 2.67 -7.02
C ASN A 797 -20.93 4.19 -7.24
N ASN A 798 -20.73 4.61 -8.48
CA ASN A 798 -20.63 6.03 -8.85
C ASN A 798 -21.99 6.66 -9.23
N GLY A 799 -23.10 5.99 -8.88
CA GLY A 799 -24.47 6.38 -9.21
C GLY A 799 -24.99 5.83 -10.54
N LEU A 800 -24.11 5.32 -11.43
CA LEU A 800 -24.47 4.73 -12.71
C LEU A 800 -24.10 3.25 -12.79
N THR A 801 -22.87 2.93 -12.41
CA THR A 801 -22.32 1.58 -12.44
C THR A 801 -21.47 1.31 -11.21
N THR A 802 -21.32 0.02 -10.89
CA THR A 802 -20.37 -0.41 -9.88
C THR A 802 -19.02 -0.65 -10.55
N VAL A 803 -18.04 0.17 -10.23
CA VAL A 803 -16.65 0.07 -10.70
C VAL A 803 -15.80 -0.56 -9.61
N GLU A 804 -14.89 -1.44 -10.00
CA GLU A 804 -13.91 -2.01 -9.08
C GLU A 804 -12.66 -1.13 -9.06
N HIS A 805 -12.36 -0.57 -7.88
CA HIS A 805 -11.15 0.21 -7.63
C HIS A 805 -10.12 -0.67 -6.93
N LYS A 806 -8.91 -0.73 -7.47
CA LYS A 806 -7.80 -1.49 -6.87
C LYS A 806 -7.17 -0.71 -5.73
N LEU A 807 -6.76 -1.41 -4.68
CA LEU A 807 -5.98 -0.88 -3.55
C LEU A 807 -4.49 -1.13 -3.82
N ILE A 808 -3.72 -1.57 -2.81
CA ILE A 808 -2.36 -2.04 -2.99
C ILE A 808 -2.40 -3.51 -3.41
N ASN A 809 -1.73 -3.86 -4.50
CA ASN A 809 -1.62 -5.23 -4.97
C ASN A 809 -0.20 -5.59 -5.36
N LEU A 810 0.20 -6.83 -5.08
CA LEU A 810 1.48 -7.42 -5.46
C LEU A 810 1.21 -8.69 -6.27
N TRP A 811 1.83 -8.79 -7.44
CA TRP A 811 1.75 -9.98 -8.27
C TRP A 811 3.12 -10.45 -8.74
N SER A 812 3.24 -11.76 -8.92
CA SER A 812 4.38 -12.37 -9.59
C SER A 812 4.11 -12.56 -11.08
N SER A 813 5.16 -12.48 -11.90
CA SER A 813 5.11 -12.80 -13.33
C SER A 813 4.76 -14.26 -13.61
N ALA A 814 5.00 -15.15 -12.64
CA ALA A 814 4.60 -16.56 -12.70
C ALA A 814 3.08 -16.77 -12.46
N ASN A 815 2.32 -15.70 -12.22
CA ASN A 815 0.91 -15.71 -11.80
C ASN A 815 0.68 -16.62 -10.57
N GLN A 816 1.71 -16.75 -9.73
CA GLN A 816 1.63 -17.42 -8.44
C GLN A 816 1.16 -16.42 -7.40
N ALA A 817 0.15 -16.81 -6.62
CA ALA A 817 -0.37 -15.96 -5.55
C ALA A 817 0.70 -15.79 -4.47
N VAL A 818 1.11 -14.54 -4.24
CA VAL A 818 2.09 -14.16 -3.21
C VAL A 818 1.33 -13.73 -1.96
N GLY A 819 1.73 -14.22 -0.79
CA GLY A 819 1.18 -13.70 0.47
C GLY A 819 1.84 -12.36 0.78
N TYR A 820 1.05 -11.31 1.00
CA TYR A 820 1.56 -9.97 1.30
C TYR A 820 0.63 -9.19 2.22
N TRP A 821 1.18 -8.19 2.92
CA TRP A 821 0.46 -7.29 3.81
C TRP A 821 1.14 -5.92 3.82
N VAL A 822 0.42 -4.89 4.28
CA VAL A 822 0.90 -3.50 4.25
C VAL A 822 1.06 -3.00 5.68
N LYS A 823 2.20 -2.33 5.94
CA LYS A 823 2.41 -1.51 7.14
C LYS A 823 2.54 -0.06 6.74
N ASN A 824 2.00 0.84 7.54
CA ASN A 824 2.02 2.25 7.27
C ASN A 824 2.62 3.01 8.44
N GLU A 825 3.38 4.05 8.14
CA GLU A 825 4.02 4.92 9.10
C GLU A 825 3.82 6.37 8.66
N ASN A 826 3.34 7.20 9.56
CA ASN A 826 3.23 8.64 9.35
C ASN A 826 4.53 9.28 9.83
N ILE A 827 5.13 10.14 9.00
CA ILE A 827 6.45 10.73 9.25
C ILE A 827 6.33 12.25 9.14
N ASP A 828 6.80 12.92 10.18
CA ASP A 828 7.14 14.34 10.21
C ASP A 828 8.54 14.51 9.61
N ILE A 829 8.65 15.33 8.57
CA ILE A 829 9.91 15.54 7.85
C ILE A 829 10.37 16.99 7.94
N GLU A 830 11.64 17.17 8.30
CA GLU A 830 12.29 18.45 8.15
C GLU A 830 12.48 18.77 6.64
N THR A 831 11.87 19.86 6.18
CA THR A 831 12.05 20.41 4.83
C THR A 831 12.70 21.79 4.90
N PRO A 832 13.24 22.34 3.80
CA PRO A 832 13.76 23.71 3.79
C PRO A 832 12.73 24.80 4.15
N PHE A 833 11.44 24.46 4.14
CA PHE A 833 10.33 25.37 4.39
C PHE A 833 9.55 25.05 5.67
N GLN A 834 9.81 23.91 6.32
CA GLN A 834 9.07 23.43 7.49
C GLN A 834 10.03 22.63 8.40
N SER A 835 10.15 23.06 9.66
CA SER A 835 10.88 22.31 10.69
C SER A 835 10.02 21.17 11.23
N LEU A 836 10.64 20.16 11.86
CA LEU A 836 9.93 19.14 12.67
C LEU A 836 9.03 19.85 13.70
N ASP A 837 7.75 19.96 13.40
CA ASP A 837 6.73 20.68 14.18
C ASP A 837 5.84 19.70 14.96
N GLY A 838 6.15 18.40 14.88
CA GLY A 838 5.39 17.32 15.46
C GLY A 838 4.15 16.95 14.65
N GLU A 839 3.92 17.59 13.49
CA GLU A 839 2.86 17.25 12.56
C GLU A 839 3.37 16.26 11.52
N PRO A 840 2.75 15.09 11.39
CA PRO A 840 3.16 14.17 10.36
C PRO A 840 2.77 14.74 8.98
N ASP A 841 3.74 14.92 8.09
CA ASP A 841 3.51 15.50 6.76
C ASP A 841 3.07 14.45 5.73
N LYS A 842 3.60 13.23 5.88
CA LYS A 842 3.41 12.19 4.87
C LYS A 842 3.34 10.78 5.42
N THR A 843 2.73 9.90 4.65
CA THR A 843 2.69 8.47 4.95
C THR A 843 3.72 7.71 4.12
N ILE A 844 4.37 6.73 4.75
CA ILE A 844 5.18 5.70 4.10
C ILE A 844 4.46 4.36 4.25
N SER A 845 4.26 3.68 3.12
CA SER A 845 3.69 2.33 3.08
C SER A 845 4.78 1.31 2.76
N TRP A 846 4.86 0.26 3.58
CA TRP A 846 5.74 -0.89 3.42
C TRP A 846 4.91 -2.12 3.07
N ILE A 847 5.12 -2.66 1.87
CA ILE A 847 4.51 -3.90 1.40
C ILE A 847 5.43 -5.04 1.78
N MET A 848 5.05 -5.72 2.85
CA MET A 848 5.70 -6.93 3.32
C MET A 848 5.17 -8.13 2.53
N HIS A 849 6.03 -9.10 2.21
CA HIS A 849 5.60 -10.29 1.50
C HIS A 849 6.35 -11.54 1.93
N THR A 850 5.77 -12.71 1.63
CA THR A 850 6.48 -13.98 1.74
C THR A 850 7.71 -14.00 0.84
N PRO A 851 8.81 -14.67 1.22
CA PRO A 851 10.00 -14.74 0.38
C PRO A 851 9.69 -15.17 -1.05
N LEU A 852 10.19 -14.39 -2.01
CA LEU A 852 10.06 -14.63 -3.44
C LEU A 852 11.11 -15.65 -3.89
N LEU A 853 10.88 -16.28 -5.05
CA LEU A 853 11.85 -17.20 -5.66
C LEU A 853 12.98 -16.39 -6.35
N GLU A 854 14.19 -16.96 -6.39
CA GLU A 854 15.43 -16.31 -6.89
C GLU A 854 15.37 -15.78 -8.34
N SER A 855 14.41 -16.23 -9.14
CA SER A 855 14.21 -15.81 -10.54
C SER A 855 12.82 -15.23 -10.79
N MET A 856 12.08 -14.85 -9.74
CA MET A 856 10.73 -14.34 -9.87
C MET A 856 10.72 -12.83 -10.11
N THR A 857 10.12 -12.41 -11.21
CA THR A 857 9.75 -11.00 -11.42
C THR A 857 8.43 -10.73 -10.71
N TYR A 858 8.29 -9.54 -10.14
CA TYR A 858 7.04 -9.09 -9.53
C TYR A 858 6.75 -7.64 -9.91
N HIS A 859 5.50 -7.23 -9.73
CA HIS A 859 5.10 -5.84 -9.88
C HIS A 859 4.09 -5.47 -8.79
N VAL A 860 4.08 -4.19 -8.45
CA VAL A 860 3.15 -3.60 -7.48
C VAL A 860 2.24 -2.63 -8.20
N GLN A 861 0.97 -2.62 -7.81
CA GLN A 861 0.02 -1.59 -8.17
C GLN A 861 -0.43 -0.85 -6.92
N ALA A 862 -0.41 0.47 -7.02
CA ALA A 862 -1.20 1.36 -6.18
C ALA A 862 -2.37 1.87 -7.02
N GLY A 863 -3.58 1.39 -6.72
CA GLY A 863 -4.77 1.73 -7.50
C GLY A 863 -5.54 2.93 -6.95
N SER A 864 -6.55 3.36 -7.71
CA SER A 864 -7.40 4.51 -7.38
C SER A 864 -8.41 4.26 -6.25
N GLY A 865 -8.38 3.10 -5.59
CA GLY A 865 -9.17 2.84 -4.38
C GLY A 865 -8.51 3.35 -3.10
N ILE A 866 -7.21 3.67 -3.17
CA ILE A 866 -6.44 4.28 -2.08
C ILE A 866 -6.87 5.75 -1.94
N ARG A 867 -6.94 6.25 -0.70
CA ARG A 867 -7.35 7.62 -0.39
C ARG A 867 -6.40 8.32 0.58
N ASP A 868 -6.29 9.63 0.43
CA ASP A 868 -5.67 10.50 1.43
C ASP A 868 -6.58 10.71 2.65
N ILE A 869 -6.06 11.33 3.71
CA ILE A 869 -6.81 11.65 4.95
C ILE A 869 -8.00 12.62 4.73
N TYR A 870 -8.11 13.21 3.53
CA TYR A 870 -9.22 14.05 3.09
C TYR A 870 -10.21 13.30 2.18
N GLN A 871 -10.06 11.97 2.08
CA GLN A 871 -10.88 11.06 1.26
C GLN A 871 -10.75 11.26 -0.26
N ASN A 872 -9.71 11.98 -0.71
CA ASN A 872 -9.39 12.10 -2.12
C ASN A 872 -8.76 10.79 -2.59
N CYS A 873 -9.39 10.17 -3.58
CA CYS A 873 -8.83 8.98 -4.19
C CYS A 873 -7.53 9.30 -4.92
N TYR A 874 -6.66 8.29 -5.05
CA TYR A 874 -5.43 8.37 -5.83
C TYR A 874 -5.72 8.38 -7.35
N LYS A 875 -6.31 9.48 -7.82
CA LYS A 875 -6.62 9.76 -9.23
C LYS A 875 -6.63 11.28 -9.50
N PRO A 876 -5.88 11.79 -10.52
CA PRO A 876 -4.95 11.06 -11.38
C PRO A 876 -3.85 10.35 -10.58
N SER A 877 -3.54 9.11 -10.95
CA SER A 877 -2.57 8.26 -10.25
C SER A 877 -1.15 8.69 -10.61
N ALA A 878 -0.78 9.89 -10.20
CA ALA A 878 0.46 10.57 -10.56
C ALA A 878 1.60 10.24 -9.59
N SER A 879 2.83 10.29 -10.11
CA SER A 879 4.05 10.23 -9.32
C SER A 879 5.01 11.35 -9.70
N GLU A 880 6.07 11.55 -8.93
CA GLU A 880 7.12 12.52 -9.27
C GLU A 880 7.78 12.21 -10.63
N SER A 881 7.90 10.92 -10.96
CA SER A 881 8.42 10.43 -12.24
C SER A 881 7.40 10.38 -13.38
N CYS A 882 6.11 10.57 -13.11
CA CYS A 882 5.04 10.44 -14.10
C CYS A 882 3.89 11.43 -13.85
N VAL A 883 3.73 12.37 -14.79
CA VAL A 883 2.72 13.42 -14.73
C VAL A 883 1.40 12.93 -15.33
N ALA A 884 0.58 12.24 -14.54
CA ALA A 884 -0.78 11.89 -14.95
C ALA A 884 -1.69 13.13 -14.99
N THR A 885 -2.56 13.18 -16.00
CA THR A 885 -3.53 14.27 -16.23
C THR A 885 -4.94 13.72 -16.34
N GLU A 886 -5.98 14.55 -16.39
CA GLU A 886 -7.35 14.07 -16.59
C GLU A 886 -7.52 13.29 -17.91
N THR A 887 -6.78 13.65 -18.96
CA THR A 887 -6.82 12.97 -20.26
C THR A 887 -5.99 11.69 -20.30
N SER A 888 -5.00 11.55 -19.40
CA SER A 888 -4.12 10.39 -19.22
C SER A 888 -3.97 10.11 -17.71
N PRO A 889 -5.02 9.58 -17.06
CA PRO A 889 -5.17 9.61 -15.60
C PRO A 889 -4.34 8.57 -14.85
N SER A 890 -3.66 7.67 -15.55
CA SER A 890 -2.97 6.55 -14.94
C SER A 890 -1.50 6.54 -15.33
N CYS A 891 -0.61 6.35 -14.36
CA CYS A 891 0.80 6.13 -14.63
C CYS A 891 1.12 4.63 -14.73
N CYS A 892 1.60 4.23 -15.89
CA CYS A 892 1.99 2.87 -16.20
C CYS A 892 3.46 2.81 -16.53
N PHE A 893 4.23 2.10 -15.72
CA PHE A 893 5.67 1.91 -15.95
C PHE A 893 6.43 3.24 -16.15
N GLY A 894 6.03 4.30 -15.42
CA GLY A 894 6.58 5.65 -15.53
C GLY A 894 6.00 6.51 -16.67
N THR A 895 5.01 6.02 -17.41
CA THR A 895 4.39 6.74 -18.54
C THR A 895 2.90 6.99 -18.29
N ALA A 896 2.44 8.23 -18.47
CA ALA A 896 1.03 8.58 -18.34
C ALA A 896 0.21 8.01 -19.51
N THR A 897 -0.91 7.36 -19.22
CA THR A 897 -1.78 6.71 -20.20
C THR A 897 -3.25 6.85 -19.80
N ASN A 898 -4.13 6.81 -20.82
CA ASN A 898 -5.57 6.60 -20.67
C ASN A 898 -6.03 5.22 -21.13
N VAL A 899 -5.11 4.44 -21.68
CA VAL A 899 -5.35 3.06 -22.08
C VAL A 899 -4.89 2.17 -20.93
N LEU A 900 -5.85 1.50 -20.31
CA LEU A 900 -5.63 0.44 -19.34
C LEU A 900 -6.22 -0.86 -19.89
N GLY A 901 -5.74 -1.99 -19.38
CA GLY A 901 -6.35 -3.28 -19.63
C GLY A 901 -7.78 -3.36 -19.08
N VAL A 902 -8.50 -4.40 -19.50
CA VAL A 902 -9.87 -4.68 -19.07
C VAL A 902 -10.00 -4.90 -17.55
N ASP A 903 -8.89 -5.23 -16.90
CA ASP A 903 -8.72 -5.42 -15.46
C ASP A 903 -8.31 -4.14 -14.72
N GLY A 904 -8.15 -3.01 -15.44
CA GLY A 904 -7.68 -1.74 -14.92
C GLY A 904 -6.16 -1.68 -14.71
N ASN A 905 -5.42 -2.66 -15.21
CA ASN A 905 -3.97 -2.74 -15.07
C ASN A 905 -3.24 -2.12 -16.26
N CYS A 906 -1.96 -1.82 -16.06
CA CYS A 906 -1.06 -1.42 -17.13
C CYS A 906 -0.81 -2.61 -18.06
N GLN A 907 -1.09 -2.44 -19.35
CA GLN A 907 -0.81 -3.44 -20.39
C GLN A 907 0.54 -3.22 -21.06
#